data_AF-A0A453FQB3-F1
#
_entry.id   AF-A0A453FQB3-F1
#
_cell.length_a   1.000
_cell.length_b   1.000
_cell.length_c   1.000
_cell.angle_alpha   90.00
_cell.angle_beta   90.00
_cell.angle_gamma   90.00
#
_symmetry.space_group_name_H-M   'P 1'
#
loop_
_entity.id
_entity.type
_entity.pdbx_description
1 polymer ?
#
loop_
_entity_poly.entity_id
_entity_poly.type
_entity_poly.pdbx_seq_one_letter_code
_entity_poly.pdbx_strand_id
1 'polypeptide(L)'
;PAIEIVDASVYDPFRKWMDNCYRGVPLGALGSGSIGRSYRGYFQHFQIFPRMFEEKPILANQFSAFVSRPGGKSYSTVLSAPKADVLKGIDRAGIGSWDWKLKEKNCTYNGLFPRSWTVYDGEPDPEIKITCRQISPFIPHNYKESSFPVAVFTFTVQNSGSTPADVTLLFTWANSVGGKSELTGNHTNSRMRARDGVHGVLLHHRTADGHPPVTFAIASQETGGVRVTCCPSFAMGPSVPGGEQFTAKDMWEEAKNRGAFGGAPRASASSRPGSSIGAAVAAATTVPAGGMRAVSFALSWSCPEVKFPAGRTYHRRYTKFLGLDRDAAAEQLAHDALLEHMKWESLIEEWQRPVLHDKRLPEWYPVALFNELYYLNAGGTIWTDGLPPKKTSFASSKYGSTAMESFSLDGFHPGDPAADGILRAMATAEERLEASSAFGTAPLGDSEESVGRFLYLEGMEYHLWNTYDVHFYASFALLSLFPELELSLQRDFARAVLHHDPRPMRTLDGATVPRKVLGAVPHDVGLRDPWFQLNAYMIHDPARWKDLNPKFVLQAYRDVAATGDAAFAAAVWPAVYLAMAYMHQFDRDGDGMVEKTAAPTRPTTSGPSPASAPTPAASGSRPSRRPPPWRASSATAAPRGTSSSGTDVRGACTTPSSGTAPTSTTTTAAARTAGPSWPTSSPGSGTRARAG
;
A
#
# COMPACT_ATOMS: atom_id res chain seq x y z
N PRO A 1 -31.41 -22.44 -13.14
CA PRO A 1 -30.48 -21.53 -12.42
C PRO A 1 -30.46 -20.15 -13.09
N ALA A 2 -30.71 -19.08 -12.35
CA ALA A 2 -30.66 -17.72 -12.90
C ALA A 2 -29.24 -17.42 -13.41
N ILE A 3 -29.13 -16.94 -14.65
CA ILE A 3 -27.88 -16.40 -15.18
C ILE A 3 -27.57 -15.15 -14.35
N GLU A 4 -26.42 -15.11 -13.70
CA GLU A 4 -25.97 -13.93 -12.95
C GLU A 4 -25.77 -12.77 -13.95
N ILE A 5 -26.74 -11.84 -14.00
CA ILE A 5 -26.63 -10.61 -14.76
C ILE A 5 -25.74 -9.67 -13.95
N VAL A 6 -24.61 -9.28 -14.51
CA VAL A 6 -23.53 -8.64 -13.76
C VAL A 6 -23.74 -7.13 -13.60
N ASP A 7 -23.32 -6.63 -12.44
CA ASP A 7 -23.19 -5.22 -12.09
C ASP A 7 -22.06 -4.59 -12.92
N ALA A 8 -22.36 -3.50 -13.64
CA ALA A 8 -21.42 -2.76 -14.49
C ALA A 8 -20.21 -2.18 -13.71
N SER A 9 -20.17 -2.33 -12.38
CA SER A 9 -19.13 -1.80 -11.49
C SER A 9 -17.77 -2.54 -11.51
N VAL A 10 -17.65 -3.70 -12.17
CA VAL A 10 -16.39 -4.48 -12.22
C VAL A 10 -15.36 -3.85 -13.15
N TYR A 11 -15.83 -3.27 -14.26
CA TYR A 11 -15.01 -2.59 -15.26
C TYR A 11 -15.57 -1.19 -15.44
N ASP A 12 -14.88 -0.18 -14.93
CA ASP A 12 -15.20 1.21 -15.25
C ASP A 12 -14.00 1.89 -15.93
N PRO A 13 -13.67 1.50 -17.17
CA PRO A 13 -12.56 2.08 -17.92
C PRO A 13 -12.80 3.55 -18.28
N PHE A 14 -14.03 4.04 -18.10
CA PHE A 14 -14.42 5.43 -18.34
C PHE A 14 -14.53 6.24 -17.05
N ARG A 15 -14.22 5.64 -15.89
CA ARG A 15 -14.18 6.35 -14.62
C ARG A 15 -13.22 7.51 -14.75
N LYS A 16 -13.73 8.72 -14.57
CA LYS A 16 -12.90 9.91 -14.49
C LYS A 16 -12.24 9.95 -13.12
N TRP A 17 -10.99 9.53 -13.08
CA TRP A 17 -10.09 9.81 -11.97
C TRP A 17 -9.83 11.31 -11.87
N MET A 18 -9.45 11.81 -10.70
CA MET A 18 -9.02 13.20 -10.58
C MET A 18 -7.95 13.52 -11.64
N ASP A 19 -8.18 14.57 -12.44
CA ASP A 19 -7.30 15.05 -13.51
C ASP A 19 -5.99 15.71 -12.97
N ASN A 20 -5.42 15.19 -11.88
CA ASN A 20 -4.16 15.67 -11.31
C ASN A 20 -3.23 14.54 -10.89
N CYS A 21 -1.93 14.78 -11.06
CA CYS A 21 -0.85 13.87 -10.68
C CYS A 21 -0.33 14.12 -9.26
N TYR A 22 -1.13 14.72 -8.37
CA TYR A 22 -0.66 15.14 -7.04
C TYR A 22 -0.59 13.97 -6.07
N ARG A 23 0.36 13.07 -6.27
CA ARG A 23 0.58 11.87 -5.46
C ARG A 23 1.87 11.95 -4.66
N GLY A 24 2.11 10.96 -3.81
CA GLY A 24 3.32 10.81 -3.02
C GLY A 24 3.40 9.39 -2.47
N VAL A 25 4.47 9.10 -1.76
CA VAL A 25 4.68 7.81 -1.09
C VAL A 25 3.51 7.54 -0.13
N PRO A 26 2.79 6.41 -0.28
CA PRO A 26 1.64 6.07 0.55
C PRO A 26 2.06 5.71 1.97
N LEU A 27 1.12 5.90 2.90
CA LEU A 27 1.24 5.57 4.32
C LEU A 27 0.64 4.21 4.60
N GLY A 28 1.19 3.51 5.60
CA GLY A 28 0.78 2.17 6.02
C GLY A 28 1.70 1.10 5.46
N ALA A 29 1.62 -0.11 6.01
CA ALA A 29 2.31 -1.28 5.48
C ALA A 29 1.33 -2.23 4.76
N LEU A 30 1.81 -3.39 4.33
CA LEU A 30 1.08 -4.32 3.46
C LEU A 30 -0.24 -4.76 4.10
N GLY A 31 -1.33 -4.72 3.32
CA GLY A 31 -2.61 -5.28 3.72
C GLY A 31 -3.31 -4.57 4.88
N SER A 32 -2.81 -3.40 5.29
CA SER A 32 -3.31 -2.63 6.43
C SER A 32 -4.33 -1.55 6.04
N GLY A 33 -4.58 -1.40 4.73
CA GLY A 33 -5.18 -0.21 4.14
C GLY A 33 -4.12 0.89 3.97
N SER A 34 -4.32 1.80 3.02
CA SER A 34 -3.34 2.84 2.71
C SER A 34 -3.94 4.24 2.75
N ILE A 35 -3.11 5.23 3.07
CA ILE A 35 -3.48 6.65 3.00
C ILE A 35 -2.43 7.38 2.18
N GLY A 36 -2.84 8.04 1.11
CA GLY A 36 -1.95 8.88 0.32
C GLY A 36 -1.66 10.22 1.01
N ARG A 37 -0.41 10.68 0.94
CA ARG A 37 -0.05 12.07 1.22
C ARG A 37 0.57 12.67 -0.04
N SER A 38 -0.05 13.72 -0.55
CA SER A 38 0.44 14.41 -1.75
C SER A 38 1.79 15.07 -1.47
N TYR A 39 2.65 15.18 -2.49
CA TYR A 39 3.85 16.02 -2.42
C TYR A 39 3.55 17.49 -2.07
N ARG A 40 2.28 17.92 -2.22
CA ARG A 40 1.77 19.24 -1.85
C ARG A 40 1.37 19.35 -0.37
N GLY A 41 1.45 18.28 0.41
CA GLY A 41 1.33 18.29 1.88
C GLY A 41 0.03 17.72 2.46
N TYR A 42 -1.06 17.67 1.69
CA TYR A 42 -2.38 17.20 2.16
C TYR A 42 -2.60 15.69 2.00
N PHE A 43 -3.44 15.12 2.86
CA PHE A 43 -3.81 13.70 2.88
C PHE A 43 -5.04 13.44 1.99
N GLN A 44 -5.00 12.36 1.22
CA GLN A 44 -6.01 11.96 0.24
C GLN A 44 -5.87 10.48 -0.09
N HIS A 45 -6.65 9.96 -1.04
CA HIS A 45 -6.51 8.61 -1.57
C HIS A 45 -6.58 7.54 -0.46
N PHE A 46 -7.66 7.60 0.33
CA PHE A 46 -7.90 6.67 1.44
C PHE A 46 -8.37 5.34 0.86
N GLN A 47 -7.65 4.27 1.17
CA GLN A 47 -7.91 2.89 0.73
C GLN A 47 -8.06 1.96 1.95
N ILE A 48 -8.95 2.33 2.88
CA ILE A 48 -9.15 1.56 4.13
C ILE A 48 -10.11 0.39 3.91
N PHE A 49 -11.07 0.50 2.99
CA PHE A 49 -12.04 -0.57 2.70
C PHE A 49 -11.77 -1.21 1.34
N PRO A 50 -12.05 -2.52 1.19
CA PRO A 50 -11.92 -3.20 -0.10
C PRO A 50 -12.66 -2.44 -1.22
N ARG A 51 -11.97 -2.19 -2.33
CA ARG A 51 -12.49 -1.54 -3.55
C ARG A 51 -12.94 -0.07 -3.40
N MET A 52 -12.71 0.54 -2.23
CA MET A 52 -13.04 1.95 -2.01
C MET A 52 -11.77 2.80 -2.11
N PHE A 53 -11.83 3.81 -2.95
CA PHE A 53 -10.71 4.69 -3.27
C PHE A 53 -11.14 6.14 -3.15
N GLU A 54 -11.08 6.68 -1.93
CA GLU A 54 -11.44 8.09 -1.73
C GLU A 54 -10.32 9.01 -2.18
N GLU A 55 -10.40 9.40 -3.44
CA GLU A 55 -9.41 10.23 -4.12
C GLU A 55 -9.31 11.64 -3.54
N LYS A 56 -10.43 12.21 -3.06
CA LYS A 56 -10.48 13.61 -2.63
C LYS A 56 -9.71 13.82 -1.33
N PRO A 57 -9.03 14.97 -1.17
CA PRO A 57 -8.33 15.28 0.06
C PRO A 57 -9.29 15.62 1.19
N ILE A 58 -8.89 15.24 2.40
CA ILE A 58 -9.53 15.69 3.65
C ILE A 58 -8.70 16.86 4.16
N LEU A 59 -9.08 18.09 3.80
CA LEU A 59 -8.24 19.28 4.01
C LEU A 59 -8.05 19.66 5.49
N ALA A 60 -8.85 19.13 6.41
CA ALA A 60 -8.60 19.29 7.84
C ALA A 60 -7.43 18.43 8.35
N ASN A 61 -6.99 17.42 7.59
CA ASN A 61 -5.85 16.59 7.93
C ASN A 61 -4.57 17.31 7.49
N GLN A 62 -3.83 17.92 8.42
CA GLN A 62 -2.69 18.77 8.08
C GLN A 62 -1.59 18.73 9.13
N PHE A 63 -0.38 19.05 8.69
CA PHE A 63 0.64 19.63 9.55
C PHE A 63 0.64 21.14 9.39
N SER A 64 0.86 21.88 10.48
CA SER A 64 0.98 23.33 10.48
C SER A 64 2.13 23.78 11.38
N ALA A 65 2.73 24.93 11.09
CA ALA A 65 3.81 25.50 11.87
C ALA A 65 3.47 26.91 12.34
N PHE A 66 3.80 27.19 13.59
CA PHE A 66 3.72 28.49 14.23
C PHE A 66 5.11 28.83 14.77
N VAL A 67 5.61 30.01 14.44
CA VAL A 67 6.94 30.47 14.86
C VAL A 67 6.79 31.83 15.52
N SER A 68 7.33 31.98 16.72
CA SER A 68 7.42 33.25 17.44
C SER A 68 8.87 33.57 17.74
N ARG A 69 9.26 34.82 17.53
CA ARG A 69 10.60 35.34 17.83
C ARG A 69 10.54 36.48 18.85
N PRO A 70 11.66 36.72 19.57
CA PRO A 70 11.81 37.93 20.36
C PRO A 70 11.51 39.19 19.54
N GLY A 71 10.89 40.19 20.16
CA GLY A 71 10.49 41.43 19.48
C GLY A 71 9.14 41.38 18.76
N GLY A 72 8.32 40.34 19.02
CA GLY A 72 6.92 40.29 18.59
C GLY A 72 6.69 39.84 17.15
N LYS A 73 7.74 39.38 16.44
CA LYS A 73 7.59 38.78 15.11
C LYS A 73 7.01 37.38 15.24
N SER A 74 5.92 37.11 14.53
CA SER A 74 5.30 35.79 14.48
C SER A 74 4.93 35.40 13.05
N TYR A 75 5.01 34.11 12.78
CA TYR A 75 4.74 33.51 11.48
C TYR A 75 3.90 32.26 11.67
N SER A 76 2.98 32.00 10.75
CA SER A 76 2.16 30.79 10.78
C SER A 76 1.74 30.37 9.39
N THR A 77 1.76 29.06 9.13
CA THR A 77 1.15 28.51 7.93
C THR A 77 0.76 27.05 8.10
N VAL A 78 -0.28 26.63 7.38
CA VAL A 78 -0.52 25.22 7.08
C VAL A 78 0.59 24.75 6.14
N LEU A 79 1.26 23.64 6.46
CA LEU A 79 2.38 23.08 5.70
C LEU A 79 1.89 22.28 4.47
N SER A 80 0.98 22.90 3.72
CA SER A 80 0.29 22.34 2.57
C SER A 80 -0.07 23.43 1.58
N ALA A 81 0.03 23.11 0.29
CA ALA A 81 -0.27 24.03 -0.80
C ALA A 81 -1.33 23.43 -1.75
N PRO A 82 -2.57 23.21 -1.33
CA PRO A 82 -3.65 22.83 -2.24
C PRO A 82 -3.89 23.91 -3.30
N LYS A 83 -4.33 23.50 -4.49
CA LYS A 83 -4.75 24.46 -5.52
C LYS A 83 -6.06 25.14 -5.14
N ALA A 84 -6.33 26.29 -5.77
CA ALA A 84 -7.53 27.10 -5.50
C ALA A 84 -8.85 26.34 -5.69
N ASP A 85 -8.92 25.40 -6.64
CA ASP A 85 -10.09 24.54 -6.85
C ASP A 85 -10.31 23.54 -5.72
N VAL A 86 -9.24 23.00 -5.15
CA VAL A 86 -9.26 22.08 -4.00
C VAL A 86 -9.69 22.82 -2.73
N LEU A 87 -9.30 24.10 -2.59
CA LEU A 87 -9.68 24.96 -1.46
C LEU A 87 -11.16 25.41 -1.48
N LYS A 88 -11.93 25.09 -2.52
CA LYS A 88 -13.36 25.45 -2.57
C LYS A 88 -14.13 24.79 -1.42
N GLY A 89 -14.77 25.61 -0.59
CA GLY A 89 -15.64 25.15 0.50
C GLY A 89 -14.98 25.00 1.86
N ILE A 90 -13.67 25.28 2.00
CA ILE A 90 -12.97 25.27 3.30
C ILE A 90 -13.60 26.23 4.32
N ASP A 91 -14.18 27.34 3.87
CA ASP A 91 -14.83 28.32 4.75
C ASP A 91 -16.07 27.72 5.42
N ARG A 92 -16.81 26.86 4.70
CA ARG A 92 -17.98 26.17 5.24
C ARG A 92 -17.60 25.19 6.35
N ALA A 93 -16.39 24.62 6.27
CA ALA A 93 -15.85 23.74 7.28
C ALA A 93 -15.15 24.49 8.44
N GLY A 94 -15.04 25.82 8.37
CA GLY A 94 -14.35 26.66 9.36
C GLY A 94 -12.82 26.65 9.25
N ILE A 95 -12.24 25.75 8.44
CA ILE A 95 -10.80 25.62 8.23
C ILE A 95 -10.23 26.67 7.26
N GLY A 96 -11.10 27.45 6.59
CA GLY A 96 -10.68 28.63 5.81
C GLY A 96 -10.06 29.74 6.65
N SER A 97 -10.28 29.72 7.97
CA SER A 97 -9.62 30.62 8.92
C SER A 97 -8.14 30.32 9.15
N TRP A 98 -7.65 29.15 8.73
CA TRP A 98 -6.26 28.76 8.90
C TRP A 98 -5.34 29.50 7.92
N ASP A 99 -4.06 29.64 8.24
CA ASP A 99 -3.11 30.36 7.37
C ASP A 99 -2.62 29.49 6.19
N TRP A 100 -3.41 29.42 5.11
CA TRP A 100 -3.08 28.75 3.84
C TRP A 100 -2.13 29.59 2.94
N LYS A 101 -0.94 29.90 3.46
CA LYS A 101 -0.02 30.90 2.89
C LYS A 101 1.35 30.33 2.48
N LEU A 102 1.50 29.00 2.46
CA LEU A 102 2.76 28.34 2.15
C LEU A 102 3.25 28.70 0.74
N LYS A 103 4.50 29.14 0.62
CA LYS A 103 5.11 29.42 -0.70
C LYS A 103 5.75 28.17 -1.28
N GLU A 104 5.07 27.56 -2.25
CA GLU A 104 5.49 26.30 -2.90
C GLU A 104 6.91 26.31 -3.47
N LYS A 105 7.37 27.44 -4.02
CA LYS A 105 8.71 27.58 -4.60
C LYS A 105 9.86 27.34 -3.60
N ASN A 106 9.54 27.43 -2.31
CA ASN A 106 10.47 27.23 -1.20
C ASN A 106 10.40 25.79 -0.64
N CYS A 107 9.63 24.91 -1.29
CA CYS A 107 9.37 23.57 -0.81
C CYS A 107 9.96 22.53 -1.78
N THR A 108 10.45 21.41 -1.25
CA THR A 108 10.90 20.27 -2.06
C THR A 108 10.40 18.97 -1.45
N TYR A 109 9.86 18.09 -2.29
CA TYR A 109 9.43 16.75 -1.90
C TYR A 109 10.33 15.71 -2.56
N ASN A 110 10.76 14.71 -1.80
CA ASN A 110 11.55 13.57 -2.27
C ASN A 110 10.89 12.26 -1.81
N GLY A 111 10.77 11.30 -2.72
CA GLY A 111 10.20 9.98 -2.44
C GLY A 111 11.21 8.87 -2.74
N LEU A 112 11.40 7.98 -1.76
CA LEU A 112 12.12 6.72 -1.92
C LEU A 112 11.42 5.70 -1.04
N PHE A 113 10.35 5.10 -1.57
CA PHE A 113 9.46 4.20 -0.85
C PHE A 113 10.25 3.18 -0.01
N PRO A 114 9.87 2.94 1.26
CA PRO A 114 8.68 3.43 1.97
C PRO A 114 8.87 4.78 2.67
N ARG A 115 9.91 5.55 2.31
CA ARG A 115 10.27 6.82 2.95
C ARG A 115 9.97 8.00 2.04
N SER A 116 9.66 9.14 2.63
CA SER A 116 9.66 10.41 1.91
C SER A 116 10.10 11.56 2.79
N TRP A 117 10.52 12.65 2.15
CA TRP A 117 10.97 13.87 2.80
C TRP A 117 10.29 15.08 2.18
N THR A 118 9.80 15.99 3.02
CA THR A 118 9.36 17.32 2.60
C THR A 118 10.22 18.36 3.29
N VAL A 119 10.88 19.20 2.52
CA VAL A 119 11.68 20.33 3.01
C VAL A 119 10.88 21.61 2.77
N TYR A 120 10.73 22.41 3.82
CA TYR A 120 10.16 23.76 3.80
C TYR A 120 11.29 24.72 4.18
N ASP A 121 11.89 25.39 3.19
CA ASP A 121 13.08 26.21 3.38
C ASP A 121 12.72 27.70 3.47
N GLY A 122 12.84 28.29 4.66
CA GLY A 122 12.40 29.67 4.90
C GLY A 122 10.88 29.85 5.00
N GLU A 123 10.14 28.79 5.37
CA GLU A 123 8.69 28.81 5.55
C GLU A 123 8.27 28.19 6.90
N PRO A 124 7.36 28.84 7.66
CA PRO A 124 6.78 30.16 7.40
C PRO A 124 7.72 31.33 7.75
N ASP A 125 8.82 31.06 8.45
CA ASP A 125 9.84 32.04 8.86
C ASP A 125 11.08 31.92 7.96
N PRO A 126 11.58 33.01 7.34
CA PRO A 126 12.77 33.01 6.47
C PRO A 126 14.06 32.44 7.09
N GLU A 127 14.17 32.45 8.42
CA GLU A 127 15.34 31.96 9.16
C GLU A 127 15.15 30.53 9.72
N ILE A 128 14.01 29.89 9.43
CA ILE A 128 13.70 28.52 9.84
C ILE A 128 13.62 27.60 8.62
N LYS A 129 14.26 26.45 8.74
CA LYS A 129 14.11 25.33 7.82
C LYS A 129 13.44 24.17 8.53
N ILE A 130 12.34 23.67 7.98
CA ILE A 130 11.61 22.52 8.51
C ILE A 130 11.77 21.35 7.53
N THR A 131 12.25 20.21 8.02
CA THR A 131 12.32 18.97 7.23
C THR A 131 11.45 17.90 7.86
N CYS A 132 10.41 17.47 7.16
CA CYS A 132 9.55 16.36 7.56
C CYS A 132 10.04 15.08 6.91
N ARG A 133 10.50 14.11 7.70
CA ARG A 133 10.76 12.73 7.26
C ARG A 133 9.55 11.86 7.61
N GLN A 134 8.99 11.18 6.62
CA GLN A 134 7.83 10.30 6.76
C GLN A 134 8.24 8.86 6.49
N ILE A 135 7.85 7.94 7.37
CA ILE A 135 8.09 6.50 7.20
C ILE A 135 6.89 5.65 7.60
N SER A 136 6.72 4.51 6.94
CA SER A 136 5.90 3.38 7.39
C SER A 136 6.76 2.11 7.40
N PRO A 137 6.47 1.13 8.28
CA PRO A 137 7.32 -0.04 8.45
C PRO A 137 7.16 -1.06 7.31
N PHE A 138 7.64 -0.76 6.10
CA PHE A 138 7.76 -1.77 5.03
C PHE A 138 9.18 -2.35 5.07
N ILE A 139 9.31 -3.56 5.62
CA ILE A 139 10.58 -4.20 5.90
C ILE A 139 10.55 -5.62 5.30
N PRO A 140 11.37 -5.90 4.27
CA PRO A 140 11.45 -7.24 3.67
C PRO A 140 11.75 -8.32 4.71
N HIS A 141 11.16 -9.51 4.53
CA HIS A 141 11.23 -10.67 5.42
C HIS A 141 10.73 -10.45 6.86
N ASN A 142 10.12 -9.30 7.15
CA ASN A 142 9.43 -9.04 8.40
C ASN A 142 7.92 -9.15 8.18
N TYR A 143 7.28 -10.15 8.79
CA TYR A 143 5.84 -10.41 8.61
C TYR A 143 4.93 -9.89 9.73
N LYS A 144 5.50 -9.09 10.64
CA LYS A 144 4.79 -8.45 11.75
C LYS A 144 4.67 -6.96 11.50
N GLU A 145 5.76 -6.21 11.63
CA GLU A 145 5.76 -4.76 11.46
C GLU A 145 5.34 -4.36 10.04
N SER A 146 5.65 -5.17 9.01
CA SER A 146 5.17 -4.95 7.64
C SER A 146 3.68 -5.17 7.42
N SER A 147 2.91 -5.47 8.46
CA SER A 147 1.44 -5.47 8.43
C SER A 147 0.80 -4.26 9.11
N PHE A 148 1.59 -3.36 9.71
CA PHE A 148 1.07 -2.34 10.62
C PHE A 148 0.46 -1.13 9.89
N PRO A 149 -0.78 -0.73 10.26
CA PRO A 149 -1.44 0.49 9.78
C PRO A 149 -0.95 1.73 10.54
N VAL A 150 0.33 2.09 10.34
CA VAL A 150 0.97 3.20 11.05
C VAL A 150 2.00 3.95 10.20
N ALA A 151 2.16 5.23 10.48
CA ALA A 151 3.20 6.07 9.94
C ALA A 151 3.75 7.04 10.99
N VAL A 152 5.03 7.38 10.85
CA VAL A 152 5.71 8.38 11.69
C VAL A 152 6.22 9.52 10.83
N PHE A 153 6.07 10.74 11.37
CA PHE A 153 6.49 11.99 10.77
C PHE A 153 7.46 12.69 11.73
N THR A 154 8.76 12.62 11.44
CA THR A 154 9.80 13.28 12.23
C THR A 154 10.17 14.59 11.57
N PHE A 155 9.85 15.69 12.25
CA PHE A 155 10.17 17.05 11.86
C PHE A 155 11.48 17.48 12.51
N THR A 156 12.45 17.84 11.67
CA THR A 156 13.65 18.53 12.10
C THR A 156 13.49 20.02 11.81
N VAL A 157 13.52 20.84 12.86
CA VAL A 157 13.45 22.30 12.77
C VAL A 157 14.83 22.86 13.02
N GLN A 158 15.39 23.54 12.03
CA GLN A 158 16.70 24.20 12.09
C GLN A 158 16.51 25.71 12.08
N ASN A 159 17.21 26.41 12.98
CA ASN A 159 17.17 27.86 13.09
C ASN A 159 18.52 28.46 12.71
N SER A 160 18.58 29.10 11.54
CA SER A 160 19.79 29.81 11.08
C SER A 160 19.84 31.27 11.57
N GLY A 161 18.78 31.74 12.23
CA GLY A 161 18.69 33.10 12.75
C GLY A 161 19.57 33.32 13.97
N SER A 162 19.80 34.60 14.30
CA SER A 162 20.65 35.02 15.43
C SER A 162 19.94 35.00 16.78
N THR A 163 18.63 34.73 16.81
CA THR A 163 17.80 34.65 18.02
C THR A 163 17.13 33.29 18.13
N PRO A 164 16.82 32.82 19.36
CA PRO A 164 16.00 31.64 19.53
C PRO A 164 14.60 31.86 18.94
N ALA A 165 13.98 30.77 18.50
CA ALA A 165 12.61 30.78 17.99
C ALA A 165 11.75 29.77 18.75
N ASP A 166 10.59 30.20 19.22
CA ASP A 166 9.58 29.31 19.77
C ASP A 166 8.75 28.76 18.61
N VAL A 167 8.80 27.44 18.42
CA VAL A 167 8.16 26.74 17.31
C VAL A 167 7.15 25.75 17.85
N THR A 168 5.91 25.88 17.38
CA THR A 168 4.86 24.88 17.59
C THR A 168 4.55 24.21 16.25
N LEU A 169 4.67 22.89 16.22
CA LEU A 169 4.16 22.06 15.14
C LEU A 169 2.81 21.50 15.56
N LEU A 170 1.83 21.55 14.67
CA LEU A 170 0.46 21.11 14.91
C LEU A 170 0.10 20.01 13.93
N PHE A 171 -0.39 18.89 14.44
CA PHE A 171 -0.97 17.82 13.64
C PHE A 171 -2.48 17.76 13.86
N THR A 172 -3.27 18.00 12.82
CA THR A 172 -4.73 17.96 12.84
C THR A 172 -5.26 16.77 12.05
N TRP A 173 -6.37 16.19 12.51
CA TRP A 173 -7.03 15.08 11.84
C TRP A 173 -8.55 15.18 12.00
N ALA A 174 -9.30 15.03 10.91
CA ALA A 174 -10.75 14.89 10.93
C ALA A 174 -11.14 13.46 11.27
N ASN A 175 -12.25 13.29 11.97
CA ASN A 175 -12.86 11.98 12.19
C ASN A 175 -13.62 11.53 10.92
N SER A 176 -12.85 11.11 9.92
CA SER A 176 -13.31 10.86 8.55
C SER A 176 -12.45 9.80 7.88
N VAL A 177 -13.08 8.99 7.02
CA VAL A 177 -12.41 8.07 6.09
C VAL A 177 -12.50 8.55 4.63
N GLY A 178 -12.88 9.82 4.42
CA GLY A 178 -13.05 10.45 3.10
C GLY A 178 -14.51 10.60 2.67
N GLY A 179 -14.73 11.15 1.49
CA GLY A 179 -16.07 11.36 0.93
C GLY A 179 -16.98 12.18 1.85
N LYS A 180 -18.19 11.68 2.11
CA LYS A 180 -19.16 12.28 3.04
C LYS A 180 -19.17 11.62 4.42
N SER A 181 -18.20 10.73 4.70
CA SER A 181 -18.22 9.88 5.90
C SER A 181 -18.28 10.68 7.20
N GLU A 182 -17.54 11.78 7.28
CA GLU A 182 -17.51 12.69 8.44
C GLU A 182 -18.87 13.29 8.81
N LEU A 183 -19.82 13.33 7.86
CA LEU A 183 -21.14 13.92 8.02
C LEU A 183 -22.20 12.88 8.43
N THR A 184 -21.84 11.61 8.57
CA THR A 184 -22.79 10.55 8.92
C THR A 184 -23.23 10.60 10.38
N GLY A 185 -22.45 11.26 11.24
CA GLY A 185 -22.75 11.45 12.65
C GLY A 185 -22.32 10.27 13.52
N ASN A 186 -22.54 10.41 14.83
CA ASN A 186 -22.18 9.42 15.85
C ASN A 186 -20.67 9.13 15.99
N HIS A 187 -19.82 10.05 15.53
CA HIS A 187 -18.36 9.97 15.70
C HIS A 187 -17.96 10.56 17.05
N THR A 188 -17.01 9.96 17.74
CA THR A 188 -16.49 10.48 19.02
C THR A 188 -14.97 10.54 18.98
N ASN A 189 -14.36 11.39 19.80
CA ASN A 189 -12.93 11.40 20.02
C ASN A 189 -12.65 11.16 21.51
N SER A 190 -11.50 10.61 21.86
CA SER A 190 -11.07 10.47 23.26
C SER A 190 -9.58 10.69 23.39
N ARG A 191 -9.11 11.06 24.58
CA ARG A 191 -7.66 11.12 24.81
C ARG A 191 -7.08 9.71 24.85
N MET A 192 -5.88 9.55 24.32
CA MET A 192 -5.09 8.34 24.54
C MET A 192 -4.64 8.26 26.01
N ARG A 193 -4.33 7.07 26.47
CA ARG A 193 -3.64 6.89 27.76
C ARG A 193 -2.23 7.48 27.66
N ALA A 194 -1.91 8.45 28.51
CA ALA A 194 -0.57 9.00 28.60
C ALA A 194 0.40 7.96 29.20
N ARG A 195 1.44 7.61 28.44
CA ARG A 195 2.54 6.71 28.84
C ARG A 195 3.80 7.07 28.07
N ASP A 196 4.97 6.93 28.70
CA ASP A 196 6.29 7.18 28.08
C ASP A 196 6.45 8.55 27.40
N GLY A 197 5.76 9.57 27.94
CA GLY A 197 5.70 10.91 27.37
C GLY A 197 4.85 11.03 26.11
N VAL A 198 4.22 9.95 25.63
CA VAL A 198 3.33 9.99 24.47
C VAL A 198 1.95 10.49 24.87
N HIS A 199 1.51 11.52 24.16
CA HIS A 199 0.18 12.10 24.31
C HIS A 199 -0.52 12.15 22.95
N GLY A 200 -1.83 11.90 22.93
CA GLY A 200 -2.57 11.90 21.67
C GLY A 200 -4.08 11.77 21.84
N VAL A 201 -4.75 11.60 20.71
CA VAL A 201 -6.21 11.54 20.60
C VAL A 201 -6.59 10.36 19.71
N LEU A 202 -7.55 9.56 20.17
CA LEU A 202 -8.27 8.56 19.40
C LEU A 202 -9.48 9.20 18.73
N LEU A 203 -9.70 8.93 17.44
CA LEU A 203 -10.87 9.36 16.68
C LEU A 203 -11.66 8.11 16.28
N HIS A 204 -12.81 7.92 16.92
CA HIS A 204 -13.71 6.78 16.76
C HIS A 204 -14.67 7.05 15.61
N HIS A 205 -14.31 6.57 14.43
CA HIS A 205 -15.10 6.75 13.23
C HIS A 205 -16.13 5.63 13.10
N ARG A 206 -17.41 6.02 13.09
CA ARG A 206 -18.51 5.12 12.76
C ARG A 206 -18.75 5.19 11.27
N THR A 207 -18.71 4.03 10.63
CA THR A 207 -18.95 3.89 9.20
C THR A 207 -20.41 3.59 8.90
N ALA A 208 -20.87 4.04 7.73
CA ALA A 208 -22.17 3.72 7.18
C ALA A 208 -22.08 2.55 6.17
N ASP A 209 -23.22 2.18 5.56
CA ASP A 209 -23.31 1.27 4.41
C ASP A 209 -22.69 -0.12 4.63
N GLY A 210 -22.65 -0.56 5.89
CA GLY A 210 -22.17 -1.89 6.26
C GLY A 210 -20.65 -2.05 6.26
N HIS A 211 -19.89 -0.96 6.10
CA HIS A 211 -18.44 -0.94 6.32
C HIS A 211 -18.09 -1.07 7.81
N PRO A 212 -16.94 -1.69 8.16
CA PRO A 212 -16.49 -1.82 9.54
C PRO A 212 -15.99 -0.47 10.12
N PRO A 213 -16.20 -0.20 11.43
CA PRO A 213 -15.73 1.05 12.04
C PRO A 213 -14.21 1.16 12.04
N VAL A 214 -13.71 2.39 12.10
CA VAL A 214 -12.27 2.69 12.09
C VAL A 214 -11.93 3.56 13.30
N THR A 215 -10.88 3.22 14.03
CA THR A 215 -10.32 4.11 15.06
C THR A 215 -8.99 4.66 14.57
N PHE A 216 -8.85 5.98 14.45
CA PHE A 216 -7.55 6.62 14.19
C PHE A 216 -6.89 7.02 15.51
N ALA A 217 -5.56 7.05 15.55
CA ALA A 217 -4.82 7.74 16.61
C ALA A 217 -3.84 8.75 15.99
N ILE A 218 -3.85 9.97 16.52
CA ILE A 218 -2.78 10.95 16.29
C ILE A 218 -2.07 11.23 17.61
N ALA A 219 -0.74 11.21 17.59
CA ALA A 219 0.06 11.34 18.80
C ALA A 219 1.39 12.05 18.55
N SER A 220 1.99 12.55 19.63
CA SER A 220 3.37 13.04 19.68
C SER A 220 4.00 12.71 21.02
N GLN A 221 5.33 12.72 21.09
CA GLN A 221 6.09 12.41 22.29
C GLN A 221 6.68 13.67 22.93
N GLU A 222 6.36 13.89 24.19
CA GLU A 222 7.01 14.85 25.07
C GLU A 222 8.41 14.35 25.44
N THR A 223 9.40 15.23 25.24
CA THR A 223 10.81 14.97 25.52
C THR A 223 11.42 16.17 26.24
N GLY A 224 12.68 16.07 26.69
CA GLY A 224 13.33 17.14 27.48
C GLY A 224 13.36 18.55 26.86
N GLY A 225 13.01 18.70 25.57
CA GLY A 225 12.88 20.00 24.90
C GLY A 225 11.59 20.18 24.10
N VAL A 226 10.63 19.27 24.20
CA VAL A 226 9.38 19.30 23.41
C VAL A 226 8.21 19.08 24.36
N ARG A 227 7.30 20.04 24.44
CA ARG A 227 6.06 19.96 25.23
C ARG A 227 4.90 19.58 24.32
N VAL A 228 4.11 18.59 24.69
CA VAL A 228 2.96 18.14 23.90
C VAL A 228 1.65 18.50 24.58
N THR A 229 0.69 19.03 23.83
CA THR A 229 -0.69 19.26 24.29
C THR A 229 -1.67 18.79 23.23
N CYS A 230 -2.88 18.39 23.64
CA CYS A 230 -3.89 17.87 22.72
C CYS A 230 -5.21 18.62 22.85
N CYS A 231 -5.84 18.90 21.71
CA CYS A 231 -7.24 19.29 21.55
C CYS A 231 -8.05 18.04 21.15
N PRO A 232 -8.80 17.41 22.07
CA PRO A 232 -9.50 16.16 21.76
C PRO A 232 -10.61 16.32 20.72
N SER A 233 -11.24 17.50 20.67
CA SER A 233 -12.33 17.75 19.74
C SER A 233 -12.44 19.24 19.39
N PHE A 234 -12.56 19.53 18.11
CA PHE A 234 -13.03 20.81 17.56
C PHE A 234 -14.06 20.54 16.47
N ALA A 235 -15.05 21.42 16.36
CA ALA A 235 -16.12 21.28 15.38
C ALA A 235 -15.76 21.90 14.03
N MET A 236 -16.18 21.22 12.96
CA MET A 236 -16.08 21.68 11.57
C MET A 236 -17.48 21.69 10.93
N GLY A 237 -17.84 22.79 10.29
CA GLY A 237 -19.16 22.99 9.71
C GLY A 237 -19.89 24.23 10.25
N PRO A 238 -21.14 24.46 9.84
CA PRO A 238 -21.92 25.61 10.28
C PRO A 238 -22.16 25.59 11.80
N SER A 239 -21.89 26.72 12.44
CA SER A 239 -22.13 26.93 13.87
C SER A 239 -23.60 26.71 14.21
N VAL A 240 -23.88 25.99 15.28
CA VAL A 240 -25.25 25.82 15.78
C VAL A 240 -25.68 27.13 16.47
N PRO A 241 -26.85 27.70 16.14
CA PRO A 241 -27.37 28.86 16.87
C PRO A 241 -27.57 28.51 18.35
N GLY A 242 -26.93 29.25 19.25
CA GLY A 242 -27.15 29.15 20.70
C GLY A 242 -26.31 28.11 21.47
N GLY A 243 -25.29 27.50 20.84
CA GLY A 243 -24.34 26.63 21.54
C GLY A 243 -22.90 27.15 21.48
N GLU A 244 -22.24 27.33 22.63
CA GLU A 244 -20.80 27.58 22.70
C GLU A 244 -20.04 26.30 22.29
N GLN A 245 -19.76 26.16 21.00
CA GLN A 245 -19.01 25.03 20.46
C GLN A 245 -17.60 25.48 20.09
N PHE A 246 -16.58 24.78 20.59
CA PHE A 246 -15.18 25.03 20.22
C PHE A 246 -14.95 24.65 18.74
N THR A 247 -14.69 25.63 17.89
CA THR A 247 -14.63 25.46 16.43
C THR A 247 -13.20 25.24 15.92
N ALA A 248 -13.08 24.84 14.65
CA ALA A 248 -11.80 24.79 13.94
C ALA A 248 -11.05 26.13 13.91
N LYS A 249 -11.78 27.25 13.95
CA LYS A 249 -11.22 28.60 14.07
C LYS A 249 -10.64 28.83 15.46
N ASP A 250 -11.40 28.49 16.51
CA ASP A 250 -10.94 28.65 17.90
C ASP A 250 -9.72 27.78 18.18
N MET A 251 -9.69 26.56 17.64
CA MET A 251 -8.52 25.67 17.67
C MET A 251 -7.29 26.32 17.06
N TRP A 252 -7.43 26.91 15.86
CA TRP A 252 -6.34 27.58 15.17
C TRP A 252 -5.82 28.79 15.95
N GLU A 253 -6.71 29.64 16.45
CA GLU A 253 -6.35 30.82 17.24
C GLU A 253 -5.71 30.44 18.57
N GLU A 254 -6.18 29.38 19.24
CA GLU A 254 -5.56 28.90 20.48
C GLU A 254 -4.13 28.41 20.21
N ALA A 255 -3.92 27.60 19.16
CA ALA A 255 -2.60 27.14 18.75
C ALA A 255 -1.67 28.30 18.36
N LYS A 256 -2.18 29.28 17.62
CA LYS A 256 -1.41 30.45 17.15
C LYS A 256 -0.99 31.38 18.28
N ASN A 257 -1.88 31.63 19.24
CA ASN A 257 -1.65 32.60 20.30
C ASN A 257 -0.91 32.01 21.50
N ARG A 258 -1.08 30.71 21.78
CA ARG A 258 -0.51 30.07 22.98
C ARG A 258 0.57 29.03 22.68
N GLY A 259 0.65 28.53 21.45
CA GLY A 259 1.52 27.41 21.07
C GLY A 259 1.16 26.08 21.75
N ALA A 260 0.06 26.04 22.50
CA ALA A 260 -0.39 24.92 23.32
C ALA A 260 -1.90 25.02 23.59
N PHE A 261 -2.54 23.88 23.84
CA PHE A 261 -3.95 23.81 24.22
C PHE A 261 -4.11 23.78 25.74
N GLY A 262 -4.95 24.68 26.29
CA GLY A 262 -5.22 24.80 27.73
C GLY A 262 -6.66 24.40 28.13
N GLY A 263 -6.81 23.94 29.38
CA GLY A 263 -8.10 23.87 30.09
C GLY A 263 -8.72 22.46 30.27
N ALA A 264 -9.69 22.40 31.19
CA ALA A 264 -10.47 21.24 31.66
C ALA A 264 -10.88 20.25 30.56
N PRO A 265 -11.12 18.96 30.87
CA PRO A 265 -11.50 17.95 29.88
C PRO A 265 -12.70 18.41 29.07
N ARG A 266 -12.46 18.85 27.83
CA ARG A 266 -13.50 19.18 26.87
C ARG A 266 -14.19 17.87 26.54
N ALA A 267 -15.42 17.71 27.02
CA ALA A 267 -16.19 16.51 26.76
C ALA A 267 -16.33 16.34 25.24
N SER A 268 -15.84 15.22 24.71
CA SER A 268 -16.08 14.88 23.31
C SER A 268 -17.54 14.47 23.15
N ALA A 269 -18.41 15.45 22.92
CA ALA A 269 -19.76 15.14 22.44
C ALA A 269 -19.65 14.40 21.10
N SER A 270 -20.55 13.43 20.93
CA SER A 270 -20.67 12.73 19.66
C SER A 270 -21.07 13.70 18.54
N SER A 271 -20.49 13.53 17.35
CA SER A 271 -20.89 14.30 16.17
C SER A 271 -22.35 14.03 15.84
N ARG A 272 -23.03 15.05 15.32
CA ARG A 272 -24.40 14.94 14.80
C ARG A 272 -24.35 14.66 13.30
N PRO A 273 -25.38 14.00 12.72
CA PRO A 273 -25.51 13.94 11.27
C PRO A 273 -25.44 15.35 10.65
N GLY A 274 -24.66 15.50 9.58
CA GLY A 274 -24.40 16.79 8.92
C GLY A 274 -23.31 17.66 9.56
N SER A 275 -22.71 17.24 10.68
CA SER A 275 -21.59 17.93 11.34
C SER A 275 -20.32 17.09 11.31
N SER A 276 -19.16 17.73 11.24
CA SER A 276 -17.86 17.07 11.31
C SER A 276 -17.11 17.50 12.58
N ILE A 277 -16.25 16.61 13.10
CA ILE A 277 -15.37 16.89 14.24
C ILE A 277 -13.94 16.46 13.90
N GLY A 278 -12.97 17.17 14.46
CA GLY A 278 -11.55 16.84 14.33
C GLY A 278 -10.82 16.88 15.67
N ALA A 279 -9.59 16.41 15.68
CA ALA A 279 -8.68 16.45 16.82
C ALA A 279 -7.35 17.08 16.41
N ALA A 280 -6.60 17.59 17.39
CA ALA A 280 -5.29 18.15 17.16
C ALA A 280 -4.28 17.80 18.26
N VAL A 281 -3.03 17.62 17.86
CA VAL A 281 -1.87 17.46 18.75
C VAL A 281 -0.86 18.55 18.42
N ALA A 282 -0.51 19.38 19.40
CA ALA A 282 0.48 20.44 19.29
C ALA A 282 1.75 20.05 20.06
N ALA A 283 2.89 20.16 19.39
CA ALA A 283 4.21 19.94 19.99
C ALA A 283 5.02 21.24 19.89
N ALA A 284 5.32 21.83 21.04
CA ALA A 284 6.01 23.11 21.18
C ALA A 284 7.45 22.92 21.64
N THR A 285 8.38 23.63 21.01
CA THR A 285 9.82 23.59 21.34
C THR A 285 10.46 24.96 21.11
N THR A 286 11.47 25.29 21.91
CA THR A 286 12.32 26.45 21.65
C THR A 286 13.58 25.98 20.92
N VAL A 287 13.80 26.49 19.71
CA VAL A 287 14.97 26.20 18.87
C VAL A 287 16.01 27.29 19.07
N PRO A 288 17.19 26.97 19.66
CA PRO A 288 18.26 27.95 19.87
C PRO A 288 18.74 28.58 18.55
N ALA A 289 19.32 29.79 18.63
CA ALA A 289 20.01 30.40 17.50
C ALA A 289 21.13 29.49 16.98
N GLY A 290 21.19 29.26 15.67
CA GLY A 290 22.12 28.31 15.05
C GLY A 290 21.85 26.82 15.38
N GLY A 291 20.80 26.52 16.14
CA GLY A 291 20.50 25.19 16.66
C GLY A 291 19.45 24.44 15.85
N MET A 292 19.17 23.21 16.30
CA MET A 292 18.09 22.38 15.75
C MET A 292 17.36 21.59 16.85
N ARG A 293 16.11 21.21 16.56
CA ARG A 293 15.27 20.33 17.37
C ARG A 293 14.51 19.35 16.49
N ALA A 294 14.24 18.16 17.02
CA ALA A 294 13.41 17.16 16.37
C ALA A 294 12.09 16.97 17.13
N VAL A 295 11.00 16.80 16.39
CA VAL A 295 9.66 16.55 16.91
C VAL A 295 9.02 15.45 16.07
N SER A 296 8.53 14.39 16.69
CA SER A 296 7.90 13.27 15.99
C SER A 296 6.39 13.22 16.26
N PHE A 297 5.63 12.93 15.20
CA PHE A 297 4.21 12.62 15.26
C PHE A 297 3.96 11.22 14.72
N ALA A 298 2.96 10.53 15.24
CA ALA A 298 2.47 9.28 14.69
C ALA A 298 1.01 9.40 14.26
N LEU A 299 0.68 8.71 13.17
CA LEU A 299 -0.67 8.42 12.73
C LEU A 299 -0.83 6.90 12.66
N SER A 300 -1.81 6.34 13.35
CA SER A 300 -2.24 4.95 13.17
C SER A 300 -3.73 4.88 12.87
N TRP A 301 -4.17 3.77 12.30
CA TRP A 301 -5.59 3.45 12.13
C TRP A 301 -5.86 1.98 12.40
N SER A 302 -6.92 1.66 13.12
CA SER A 302 -7.35 0.28 13.35
C SER A 302 -8.69 0.04 12.67
N CYS A 303 -8.67 -0.86 11.69
CA CYS A 303 -9.83 -1.40 11.00
C CYS A 303 -9.62 -2.93 10.89
N PRO A 304 -9.86 -3.69 11.96
CA PRO A 304 -9.43 -5.08 12.07
C PRO A 304 -10.16 -5.98 11.09
N GLU A 305 -11.40 -5.65 10.74
CA GLU A 305 -12.25 -6.45 9.87
C GLU A 305 -12.13 -6.03 8.41
N VAL A 306 -12.09 -7.01 7.52
CA VAL A 306 -12.19 -6.86 6.07
C VAL A 306 -13.45 -7.58 5.62
N LYS A 307 -14.46 -6.80 5.23
CA LYS A 307 -15.76 -7.34 4.80
C LYS A 307 -15.88 -7.28 3.28
N PHE A 308 -16.16 -8.43 2.67
CA PHE A 308 -16.44 -8.52 1.25
C PHE A 308 -17.95 -8.49 0.95
N PRO A 309 -18.37 -8.06 -0.25
CA PRO A 309 -19.78 -7.92 -0.60
C PRO A 309 -20.62 -9.19 -0.47
N ALA A 310 -20.02 -10.37 -0.60
CA ALA A 310 -20.71 -11.65 -0.42
C ALA A 310 -20.98 -12.02 1.06
N GLY A 311 -20.57 -11.19 2.02
CA GLY A 311 -20.89 -11.34 3.45
C GLY A 311 -19.82 -12.07 4.28
N ARG A 312 -18.68 -12.43 3.67
CA ARG A 312 -17.52 -12.95 4.39
C ARG A 312 -16.70 -11.82 5.00
N THR A 313 -16.29 -12.04 6.24
CA THR A 313 -15.42 -11.14 6.98
C THR A 313 -14.15 -11.87 7.39
N TYR A 314 -13.01 -11.26 7.10
CA TYR A 314 -11.68 -11.69 7.57
C TYR A 314 -11.15 -10.67 8.57
N HIS A 315 -10.12 -11.03 9.33
CA HIS A 315 -9.34 -10.02 10.04
C HIS A 315 -8.02 -9.73 9.33
N ARG A 316 -7.53 -8.50 9.48
CA ARG A 316 -6.25 -8.05 8.92
C ARG A 316 -5.08 -8.66 9.70
N ARG A 317 -3.94 -8.87 9.03
CA ARG A 317 -2.76 -9.54 9.60
C ARG A 317 -2.30 -8.94 10.93
N TYR A 318 -2.32 -7.61 11.07
CA TYR A 318 -1.85 -6.96 12.29
C TYR A 318 -2.62 -7.38 13.55
N THR A 319 -3.87 -7.86 13.42
CA THR A 319 -4.70 -8.28 14.55
C THR A 319 -4.15 -9.52 15.25
N LYS A 320 -3.30 -10.30 14.57
CA LYS A 320 -2.56 -11.41 15.19
C LYS A 320 -1.63 -10.93 16.30
N PHE A 321 -1.13 -9.70 16.20
CA PHE A 321 -0.14 -9.14 17.13
C PHE A 321 -0.75 -8.15 18.11
N LEU A 322 -1.85 -7.48 17.72
CA LEU A 322 -2.46 -6.38 18.47
C LEU A 322 -3.89 -6.69 18.95
N GLY A 323 -4.45 -7.83 18.58
CA GLY A 323 -5.82 -8.20 18.88
C GLY A 323 -6.87 -7.48 18.01
N LEU A 324 -8.13 -7.63 18.40
CA LEU A 324 -9.30 -7.10 17.67
C LEU A 324 -9.87 -5.81 18.27
N ASP A 325 -9.38 -5.38 19.44
CA ASP A 325 -9.79 -4.12 20.04
C ASP A 325 -9.21 -2.97 19.22
N ARG A 326 -10.09 -2.20 18.57
CA ARG A 326 -9.69 -1.14 17.65
C ARG A 326 -8.93 -0.02 18.36
N ASP A 327 -9.39 0.33 19.55
CA ASP A 327 -8.90 1.49 20.29
C ASP A 327 -7.55 1.16 20.89
N ALA A 328 -7.43 -0.02 21.52
CA ALA A 328 -6.17 -0.52 22.04
C ALA A 328 -5.13 -0.69 20.93
N ALA A 329 -5.51 -1.25 19.77
CA ALA A 329 -4.58 -1.43 18.66
C ALA A 329 -4.12 -0.10 18.03
N ALA A 330 -5.02 0.87 17.80
CA ALA A 330 -4.66 2.18 17.28
C ALA A 330 -3.75 2.94 18.27
N GLU A 331 -4.12 2.95 19.55
CA GLU A 331 -3.32 3.57 20.62
C GLU A 331 -1.92 2.94 20.71
N GLN A 332 -1.86 1.61 20.74
CA GLN A 332 -0.61 0.88 20.84
C GLN A 332 0.31 1.13 19.64
N LEU A 333 -0.24 1.08 18.42
CA LEU A 333 0.54 1.37 17.21
C LEU A 333 1.14 2.78 17.22
N ALA A 334 0.35 3.80 17.55
CA ALA A 334 0.86 5.18 17.55
C ALA A 334 1.92 5.38 18.64
N HIS A 335 1.73 4.77 19.80
CA HIS A 335 2.69 4.79 20.89
C HIS A 335 4.01 4.10 20.52
N ASP A 336 3.95 2.82 20.14
CA ASP A 336 5.13 2.00 19.89
C ASP A 336 5.89 2.55 18.67
N ALA A 337 5.19 3.07 17.67
CA ALA A 337 5.81 3.74 16.52
C ALA A 337 6.67 4.95 16.93
N LEU A 338 6.19 5.81 17.83
CA LEU A 338 6.97 6.96 18.30
C LEU A 338 8.27 6.52 18.98
N LEU A 339 8.25 5.41 19.71
CA LEU A 339 9.42 4.87 20.41
C LEU A 339 10.38 4.08 19.50
N GLU A 340 9.84 3.36 18.51
CA GLU A 340 10.60 2.34 17.79
C GLU A 340 10.93 2.68 16.33
N HIS A 341 10.36 3.75 15.76
CA HIS A 341 10.51 4.06 14.33
C HIS A 341 11.95 4.20 13.84
N MET A 342 12.90 4.59 14.71
CA MET A 342 14.32 4.64 14.36
C MET A 342 14.92 3.26 14.05
N LYS A 343 14.39 2.20 14.65
CA LYS A 343 14.74 0.81 14.29
C LYS A 343 14.22 0.46 12.90
N TRP A 344 12.98 0.83 12.58
CA TRP A 344 12.41 0.62 11.24
C TRP A 344 13.23 1.35 10.19
N GLU A 345 13.62 2.59 10.48
CA GLU A 345 14.46 3.41 9.63
C GLU A 345 15.80 2.74 9.31
N SER A 346 16.46 2.21 10.33
CA SER A 346 17.73 1.50 10.18
C SER A 346 17.59 0.25 9.30
N LEU A 347 16.55 -0.54 9.53
CA LEU A 347 16.25 -1.74 8.74
C LEU A 347 15.92 -1.38 7.28
N ILE A 348 15.16 -0.30 7.06
CA ILE A 348 14.82 0.19 5.72
C ILE A 348 16.09 0.61 4.96
N GLU A 349 16.97 1.34 5.62
CA GLU A 349 18.24 1.74 5.03
C GLU A 349 19.14 0.54 4.72
N GLU A 350 19.16 -0.47 5.59
CA GLU A 350 19.95 -1.67 5.42
C GLU A 350 19.59 -2.43 4.14
N TRP A 351 18.32 -2.72 3.89
CA TRP A 351 17.92 -3.48 2.70
C TRP A 351 18.03 -2.67 1.40
N GLN A 352 17.93 -1.33 1.46
CA GLN A 352 18.09 -0.47 0.29
C GLN A 352 19.55 -0.21 -0.08
N ARG A 353 20.46 -0.20 0.91
CA ARG A 353 21.87 0.17 0.76
C ARG A 353 22.60 -0.59 -0.37
N PRO A 354 22.46 -1.91 -0.55
CA PRO A 354 23.18 -2.63 -1.60
C PRO A 354 22.88 -2.11 -3.01
N VAL A 355 21.61 -1.76 -3.28
CA VAL A 355 21.20 -1.21 -4.58
C VAL A 355 21.62 0.26 -4.70
N LEU A 356 21.41 1.06 -3.66
CA LEU A 356 21.72 2.50 -3.68
C LEU A 356 23.22 2.77 -3.82
N HIS A 357 24.08 1.88 -3.33
CA HIS A 357 25.53 2.02 -3.39
C HIS A 357 26.16 1.37 -4.63
N ASP A 358 25.38 0.64 -5.42
CA ASP A 358 25.89 -0.01 -6.64
C ASP A 358 26.06 1.01 -7.78
N LYS A 359 27.29 1.51 -7.92
CA LYS A 359 27.67 2.49 -8.95
C LYS A 359 27.60 1.96 -10.38
N ARG A 360 27.33 0.65 -10.58
CA ARG A 360 27.11 0.07 -11.91
C ARG A 360 25.70 0.35 -12.41
N LEU A 361 24.76 0.63 -11.51
CA LEU A 361 23.38 0.96 -11.84
C LEU A 361 23.29 2.45 -12.23
N PRO A 362 22.50 2.80 -13.26
CA PRO A 362 22.27 4.21 -13.58
C PRO A 362 21.45 4.89 -12.49
N GLU A 363 21.69 6.17 -12.23
CA GLU A 363 21.10 6.90 -11.08
C GLU A 363 19.56 6.85 -11.01
N TRP A 364 18.87 6.78 -12.15
CA TRP A 364 17.41 6.71 -12.20
C TRP A 364 16.86 5.34 -11.75
N TYR A 365 17.66 4.27 -11.88
CA TYR A 365 17.16 2.90 -11.72
C TYR A 365 16.78 2.56 -10.28
N PRO A 366 17.62 2.82 -9.24
CA PRO A 366 17.22 2.57 -7.86
C PRO A 366 15.96 3.35 -7.46
N VAL A 367 15.83 4.59 -7.95
CA VAL A 367 14.66 5.43 -7.67
C VAL A 367 13.38 4.81 -8.22
N ALA A 368 13.41 4.34 -9.47
CA ALA A 368 12.28 3.63 -10.08
C ALA A 368 12.02 2.31 -9.34
N LEU A 369 13.05 1.49 -9.14
CA LEU A 369 12.94 0.17 -8.52
C LEU A 369 12.25 0.23 -7.15
N PHE A 370 12.65 1.16 -6.28
CA PHE A 370 12.04 1.26 -4.96
C PHE A 370 10.67 1.92 -5.00
N ASN A 371 10.48 2.99 -5.78
CA ASN A 371 9.20 3.69 -5.79
C ASN A 371 8.08 2.87 -6.43
N GLU A 372 8.35 1.98 -7.39
CA GLU A 372 7.34 1.07 -7.94
C GLU A 372 6.78 0.07 -6.90
N LEU A 373 7.50 -0.18 -5.81
CA LEU A 373 7.01 -1.02 -4.70
C LEU A 373 5.84 -0.39 -3.93
N TYR A 374 5.53 0.89 -4.18
CA TYR A 374 4.34 1.55 -3.59
C TYR A 374 3.05 0.76 -3.82
N TYR A 375 2.99 0.01 -4.92
CA TYR A 375 1.82 -0.77 -5.29
C TYR A 375 1.55 -1.96 -4.33
N LEU A 376 2.58 -2.50 -3.69
CA LEU A 376 2.41 -3.50 -2.62
C LEU A 376 1.79 -2.92 -1.33
N ASN A 377 1.61 -1.59 -1.28
CA ASN A 377 0.84 -0.89 -0.26
C ASN A 377 -0.49 -0.37 -0.85
N ALA A 378 -0.41 0.52 -1.84
CA ALA A 378 -1.54 1.27 -2.41
C ALA A 378 -2.25 0.60 -3.59
N GLY A 379 -1.92 -0.66 -3.90
CA GLY A 379 -2.64 -1.50 -4.88
C GLY A 379 -3.89 -2.15 -4.30
N GLY A 380 -4.57 -1.49 -3.34
CA GLY A 380 -5.75 -2.03 -2.67
C GLY A 380 -5.47 -3.25 -1.78
N THR A 381 -4.25 -3.37 -1.24
CA THR A 381 -3.80 -4.63 -0.63
C THR A 381 -4.61 -5.06 0.60
N ILE A 382 -4.81 -6.36 0.75
CA ILE A 382 -5.46 -7.02 1.89
C ILE A 382 -4.57 -8.18 2.33
N TRP A 383 -4.26 -8.25 3.61
CA TRP A 383 -3.51 -9.34 4.20
C TRP A 383 -4.26 -9.88 5.40
N THR A 384 -4.67 -11.15 5.38
CA THR A 384 -5.44 -11.77 6.45
C THR A 384 -4.57 -12.30 7.59
N ASP A 385 -5.15 -12.48 8.78
CA ASP A 385 -4.48 -13.04 9.96
C ASP A 385 -4.12 -14.53 9.83
N GLY A 386 -4.67 -15.22 8.83
CA GLY A 386 -4.48 -16.66 8.59
C GLY A 386 -5.59 -17.54 9.16
N LEU A 387 -6.60 -16.94 9.81
CA LEU A 387 -7.78 -17.65 10.27
C LEU A 387 -8.87 -17.74 9.17
N PRO A 388 -9.76 -18.74 9.23
CA PRO A 388 -10.91 -18.83 8.33
C PRO A 388 -11.85 -17.63 8.45
N PRO A 389 -12.58 -17.27 7.38
CA PRO A 389 -13.55 -16.18 7.40
C PRO A 389 -14.74 -16.49 8.32
N LYS A 390 -15.25 -15.44 8.97
CA LYS A 390 -16.58 -15.47 9.60
C LYS A 390 -17.65 -15.21 8.52
N LYS A 391 -18.72 -16.01 8.51
CA LYS A 391 -19.93 -15.70 7.71
C LYS A 391 -20.83 -14.78 8.55
N THR A 392 -21.11 -13.56 8.09
CA THR A 392 -22.15 -12.73 8.70
C THR A 392 -23.53 -13.17 8.21
N SER A 393 -24.37 -13.66 9.12
CA SER A 393 -25.69 -14.22 8.82
C SER A 393 -26.75 -13.12 8.61
N PHE A 394 -26.99 -12.71 7.36
CA PHE A 394 -28.25 -12.03 6.96
C PHE A 394 -28.75 -12.38 5.55
N ALA A 395 -28.08 -13.27 4.83
CA ALA A 395 -28.60 -13.86 3.59
C ALA A 395 -28.82 -15.37 3.81
N SER A 396 -30.08 -15.77 3.87
CA SER A 396 -30.48 -17.17 3.68
C SER A 396 -30.00 -17.61 2.30
N SER A 397 -28.95 -18.43 2.23
CA SER A 397 -28.67 -19.20 1.03
C SER A 397 -28.17 -20.60 1.38
N LYS A 398 -28.70 -21.57 0.65
CA LYS A 398 -28.62 -23.03 0.82
C LYS A 398 -27.21 -23.62 0.56
N TYR A 399 -26.14 -22.94 0.92
CA TYR A 399 -24.78 -23.42 0.66
C TYR A 399 -24.11 -23.86 1.96
N GLY A 400 -24.06 -25.19 2.09
CA GLY A 400 -23.65 -25.97 3.24
C GLY A 400 -22.16 -25.88 3.60
N SER A 401 -21.77 -26.88 4.38
CA SER A 401 -20.59 -27.01 5.22
C SER A 401 -19.24 -26.74 4.52
N THR A 402 -18.24 -26.31 5.30
CA THR A 402 -16.81 -26.27 4.98
C THR A 402 -16.19 -27.69 4.91
N ALA A 403 -16.81 -28.62 4.20
CA ALA A 403 -16.26 -29.95 4.01
C ALA A 403 -15.15 -29.91 2.95
N MET A 404 -13.94 -30.13 3.42
CA MET A 404 -12.69 -30.10 2.69
C MET A 404 -12.40 -31.52 2.19
N GLU A 405 -12.69 -31.80 0.92
CA GLU A 405 -12.16 -33.01 0.26
C GLU A 405 -11.11 -32.61 -0.77
N SER A 406 -9.90 -33.11 -0.57
CA SER A 406 -8.82 -33.00 -1.55
C SER A 406 -9.15 -33.84 -2.77
N PHE A 407 -9.08 -33.24 -3.95
CA PHE A 407 -8.92 -33.98 -5.19
C PHE A 407 -7.73 -34.95 -5.06
N SER A 408 -7.97 -36.25 -5.20
CA SER A 408 -6.91 -37.27 -5.18
C SER A 408 -6.47 -37.60 -6.61
N LEU A 409 -5.16 -37.75 -6.81
CA LEU A 409 -4.60 -38.24 -8.07
C LEU A 409 -4.81 -39.75 -8.27
N ASP A 410 -5.35 -40.48 -7.29
CA ASP A 410 -5.52 -41.94 -7.35
C ASP A 410 -6.42 -42.42 -8.52
N GLY A 411 -7.19 -41.51 -9.13
CA GLY A 411 -7.98 -41.77 -10.34
C GLY A 411 -7.21 -41.72 -11.67
N PHE A 412 -5.93 -41.32 -11.66
CA PHE A 412 -5.08 -41.29 -12.85
C PHE A 412 -4.23 -42.57 -12.91
N HIS A 413 -4.57 -43.48 -13.83
CA HIS A 413 -3.78 -44.70 -14.06
C HIS A 413 -2.63 -44.43 -15.07
N PRO A 414 -1.43 -45.00 -14.85
CA PRO A 414 -0.34 -44.93 -15.83
C PRO A 414 -0.79 -45.58 -17.15
N GLY A 415 -1.00 -44.79 -18.20
CA GLY A 415 -1.36 -45.26 -19.55
C GLY A 415 -2.65 -44.69 -20.15
N ASP A 416 -3.50 -44.02 -19.37
CA ASP A 416 -4.65 -43.28 -19.92
C ASP A 416 -4.17 -41.98 -20.60
N PRO A 417 -4.72 -41.59 -21.77
CA PRO A 417 -4.54 -40.25 -22.30
C PRO A 417 -4.94 -39.24 -21.22
N ALA A 418 -4.08 -38.26 -20.93
CA ALA A 418 -4.30 -37.31 -19.83
C ALA A 418 -5.65 -36.57 -19.96
N ALA A 419 -6.14 -36.39 -21.20
CA ALA A 419 -7.45 -35.84 -21.51
C ALA A 419 -8.62 -36.71 -21.00
N ASP A 420 -8.53 -38.04 -21.09
CA ASP A 420 -9.58 -38.96 -20.66
C ASP A 420 -9.67 -39.03 -19.13
N GLY A 421 -8.53 -38.95 -18.44
CA GLY A 421 -8.46 -38.84 -16.98
C GLY A 421 -9.07 -37.52 -16.46
N ILE A 422 -8.81 -36.40 -17.14
CA ILE A 422 -9.43 -35.10 -16.83
C ILE A 422 -10.94 -35.13 -17.08
N LEU A 423 -11.38 -35.66 -18.22
CA LEU A 423 -12.80 -35.77 -18.56
C LEU A 423 -13.56 -36.64 -17.54
N ARG A 424 -13.00 -37.78 -17.13
CA ARG A 424 -13.59 -38.62 -16.08
C ARG A 424 -13.66 -37.90 -14.74
N ALA A 425 -12.58 -37.22 -14.33
CA ALA A 425 -12.54 -36.42 -13.12
C ALA A 425 -13.56 -35.25 -13.14
N MET A 426 -13.73 -34.59 -14.29
CA MET A 426 -14.73 -33.55 -14.50
C MET A 426 -16.16 -34.11 -14.40
N ALA A 427 -16.43 -35.26 -15.02
CA ALA A 427 -17.73 -35.92 -14.91
C ALA A 427 -18.07 -36.32 -13.47
N THR A 428 -17.09 -36.77 -12.68
CA THR A 428 -17.28 -37.05 -11.24
C THR A 428 -17.44 -35.77 -10.41
N ALA A 429 -16.82 -34.66 -10.82
CA ALA A 429 -16.97 -33.36 -10.17
C ALA A 429 -18.30 -32.66 -10.49
N GLU A 430 -18.88 -32.88 -11.67
CA GLU A 430 -20.22 -32.39 -12.05
C GLU A 430 -21.33 -32.94 -11.13
N GLU A 431 -21.14 -34.13 -10.55
CA GLU A 431 -22.06 -34.69 -9.54
C GLU A 431 -21.97 -33.97 -8.17
N ARG A 432 -20.89 -33.21 -7.91
CA ARG A 432 -20.62 -32.50 -6.64
C ARG A 432 -20.99 -31.02 -6.76
N LEU A 433 -22.27 -30.72 -6.57
CA LEU A 433 -22.83 -29.36 -6.64
C LEU A 433 -22.52 -28.46 -5.42
N GLU A 434 -21.45 -28.71 -4.66
CA GLU A 434 -21.10 -27.94 -3.46
C GLU A 434 -19.90 -27.01 -3.68
N ALA A 435 -20.02 -25.78 -3.15
CA ALA A 435 -18.98 -24.76 -3.24
C ALA A 435 -17.79 -25.10 -2.34
N SER A 436 -16.81 -25.84 -2.85
CA SER A 436 -15.49 -25.97 -2.21
C SER A 436 -14.66 -24.70 -2.43
N SER A 437 -13.82 -24.37 -1.46
CA SER A 437 -13.06 -23.11 -1.46
C SER A 437 -11.65 -23.31 -2.00
N ALA A 438 -11.10 -22.37 -2.77
CA ALA A 438 -9.71 -22.41 -3.25
C ALA A 438 -8.68 -22.07 -2.14
N PHE A 439 -9.05 -22.23 -0.86
CA PHE A 439 -8.16 -21.98 0.27
C PHE A 439 -7.01 -22.99 0.27
N GLY A 440 -5.80 -22.50 0.06
CA GLY A 440 -4.54 -23.24 0.08
C GLY A 440 -4.15 -23.90 1.41
N THR A 441 -5.05 -24.13 2.36
CA THR A 441 -4.70 -24.55 3.74
C THR A 441 -4.75 -26.06 3.98
N ALA A 442 -4.66 -26.92 2.96
CA ALA A 442 -4.40 -28.33 3.27
C ALA A 442 -3.16 -28.39 4.15
N PRO A 443 -3.25 -29.08 5.30
CA PRO A 443 -2.55 -28.68 6.50
C PRO A 443 -1.07 -28.63 6.17
N LEU A 444 -0.52 -27.41 6.21
CA LEU A 444 0.85 -27.26 6.68
C LEU A 444 0.87 -28.13 7.94
N GLY A 445 1.72 -29.17 7.98
CA GLY A 445 1.73 -30.09 9.11
C GLY A 445 1.69 -29.29 10.41
N ASP A 446 1.06 -29.82 11.47
CA ASP A 446 0.62 -29.13 12.71
C ASP A 446 1.62 -28.15 13.38
N SER A 447 2.86 -28.04 12.90
CA SER A 447 3.91 -27.11 13.28
C SER A 447 4.05 -25.79 12.50
N GLU A 448 3.43 -25.61 11.32
CA GLU A 448 3.64 -24.39 10.51
C GLU A 448 2.51 -23.36 10.65
N GLU A 449 2.82 -22.25 11.32
CA GLU A 449 1.89 -21.15 11.56
C GLU A 449 1.61 -20.37 10.26
N SER A 450 0.34 -20.28 9.85
CA SER A 450 -0.06 -19.60 8.61
C SER A 450 0.38 -18.13 8.56
N VAL A 451 1.06 -17.73 7.47
CA VAL A 451 1.39 -16.33 7.16
C VAL A 451 0.15 -15.51 6.78
N GLY A 452 -0.98 -16.16 6.53
CA GLY A 452 -2.20 -15.51 6.06
C GLY A 452 -2.30 -15.41 4.53
N ARG A 453 -3.41 -14.84 4.05
CA ARG A 453 -3.71 -14.69 2.63
C ARG A 453 -3.52 -13.27 2.18
N PHE A 454 -2.95 -13.09 1.00
CA PHE A 454 -2.63 -11.79 0.44
C PHE A 454 -3.43 -11.57 -0.83
N LEU A 455 -4.09 -10.41 -0.92
CA LEU A 455 -4.76 -9.93 -2.11
C LEU A 455 -4.20 -8.55 -2.47
N TYR A 456 -4.03 -8.30 -3.75
CA TYR A 456 -3.86 -6.97 -4.30
C TYR A 456 -4.55 -6.89 -5.66
N LEU A 457 -4.91 -5.69 -6.09
CA LEU A 457 -5.64 -5.51 -7.33
C LEU A 457 -4.71 -5.54 -8.54
N GLU A 458 -5.25 -5.90 -9.69
CA GLU A 458 -4.59 -5.69 -10.98
C GLU A 458 -4.37 -4.21 -11.28
N GLY A 459 -5.42 -3.41 -11.01
CA GLY A 459 -5.49 -2.00 -11.32
C GLY A 459 -6.61 -1.34 -10.54
N MET A 460 -6.64 -0.01 -10.61
CA MET A 460 -7.73 0.77 -10.00
C MET A 460 -8.97 0.79 -10.90
N GLU A 461 -8.76 0.62 -12.20
CA GLU A 461 -9.77 0.47 -13.25
C GLU A 461 -10.28 -0.97 -13.37
N TYR A 462 -9.44 -1.94 -12.96
CA TYR A 462 -9.67 -3.37 -13.02
C TYR A 462 -9.68 -3.95 -11.62
N HIS A 463 -10.85 -3.95 -10.99
CA HIS A 463 -11.01 -4.47 -9.63
C HIS A 463 -11.02 -6.00 -9.65
N LEU A 464 -9.87 -6.62 -9.90
CA LEU A 464 -9.68 -8.07 -9.94
C LEU A 464 -8.55 -8.43 -8.98
N TRP A 465 -8.80 -9.36 -8.08
CA TRP A 465 -7.83 -9.73 -7.05
C TRP A 465 -6.83 -10.75 -7.59
N ASN A 466 -5.53 -10.45 -7.44
CA ASN A 466 -4.42 -11.29 -7.84
C ASN A 466 -4.55 -11.79 -9.29
N THR A 467 -4.86 -10.90 -10.25
CA THR A 467 -4.88 -11.26 -11.67
C THR A 467 -3.56 -11.93 -12.05
N TYR A 468 -3.64 -13.19 -12.44
CA TYR A 468 -2.51 -14.11 -12.37
C TYR A 468 -1.54 -13.94 -13.53
N ASP A 469 -2.05 -13.68 -14.73
CA ASP A 469 -1.24 -13.36 -15.91
C ASP A 469 -0.43 -12.08 -15.73
N VAL A 470 -0.90 -11.14 -14.89
CA VAL A 470 -0.21 -9.91 -14.51
C VAL A 470 0.71 -10.14 -13.30
N HIS A 471 0.25 -10.89 -12.30
CA HIS A 471 1.05 -11.32 -11.15
C HIS A 471 2.32 -12.07 -11.59
N PHE A 472 2.31 -12.79 -12.72
CA PHE A 472 3.52 -13.35 -13.34
C PHE A 472 4.69 -12.36 -13.40
N TYR A 473 4.44 -11.09 -13.74
CA TYR A 473 5.47 -10.06 -13.83
C TYR A 473 5.78 -9.41 -12.48
N ALA A 474 4.76 -9.18 -11.64
CA ALA A 474 4.92 -8.51 -10.34
C ALA A 474 5.48 -9.42 -9.24
N SER A 475 5.24 -10.73 -9.33
CA SER A 475 5.57 -11.74 -8.32
C SER A 475 7.05 -11.83 -7.98
N PHE A 476 7.95 -11.39 -8.87
CA PHE A 476 9.37 -11.30 -8.54
C PHE A 476 9.62 -10.40 -7.33
N ALA A 477 8.92 -9.26 -7.23
CA ALA A 477 9.04 -8.36 -6.09
C ALA A 477 8.49 -9.00 -4.81
N LEU A 478 7.34 -9.69 -4.91
CA LEU A 478 6.74 -10.35 -3.75
C LEU A 478 7.62 -11.52 -3.26
N LEU A 479 8.12 -12.36 -4.15
CA LEU A 479 9.04 -13.46 -3.82
C LEU A 479 10.34 -12.94 -3.19
N SER A 480 10.93 -11.89 -3.77
CA SER A 480 12.23 -11.37 -3.30
C SER A 480 12.14 -10.69 -1.94
N LEU A 481 10.99 -10.08 -1.60
CA LEU A 481 10.83 -9.28 -0.38
C LEU A 481 10.02 -10.00 0.70
N PHE A 482 9.04 -10.82 0.32
CA PHE A 482 8.10 -11.51 1.20
C PHE A 482 7.78 -12.92 0.66
N PRO A 483 8.78 -13.82 0.59
CA PRO A 483 8.62 -15.14 -0.05
C PRO A 483 7.48 -15.97 0.54
N GLU A 484 7.21 -15.90 1.85
CA GLU A 484 6.08 -16.64 2.45
C GLU A 484 4.72 -16.19 1.90
N LEU A 485 4.57 -14.89 1.57
CA LEU A 485 3.35 -14.38 0.94
C LEU A 485 3.20 -14.86 -0.49
N GLU A 486 4.30 -14.87 -1.27
CA GLU A 486 4.29 -15.45 -2.61
C GLU A 486 3.89 -16.92 -2.57
N LEU A 487 4.56 -17.73 -1.72
CA LEU A 487 4.26 -19.14 -1.60
C LEU A 487 2.82 -19.39 -1.09
N SER A 488 2.30 -18.54 -0.21
CA SER A 488 0.90 -18.59 0.22
C SER A 488 -0.06 -18.34 -0.95
N LEU A 489 0.19 -17.30 -1.74
CA LEU A 489 -0.60 -16.97 -2.93
C LEU A 489 -0.54 -18.10 -3.97
N GLN A 490 0.63 -18.67 -4.24
CA GLN A 490 0.77 -19.80 -5.16
C GLN A 490 0.02 -21.06 -4.68
N ARG A 491 -0.03 -21.32 -3.36
CA ARG A 491 -0.85 -22.40 -2.80
C ARG A 491 -2.35 -22.18 -3.04
N ASP A 492 -2.83 -20.93 -3.03
CA ASP A 492 -4.24 -20.62 -3.40
C ASP A 492 -4.50 -20.92 -4.87
N PHE A 493 -3.60 -20.52 -5.77
CA PHE A 493 -3.74 -20.82 -7.19
C PHE A 493 -3.63 -22.32 -7.50
N ALA A 494 -2.74 -23.04 -6.82
CA ALA A 494 -2.66 -24.50 -6.92
C ALA A 494 -3.99 -25.16 -6.54
N ARG A 495 -4.64 -24.71 -5.45
CA ARG A 495 -6.00 -25.20 -5.11
C ARG A 495 -7.04 -24.78 -6.12
N ALA A 496 -6.95 -23.57 -6.64
CA ALA A 496 -7.87 -23.09 -7.64
C ALA A 496 -7.80 -23.91 -8.94
N VAL A 497 -6.61 -24.34 -9.37
CA VAL A 497 -6.44 -25.26 -10.52
C VAL A 497 -7.20 -26.57 -10.33
N LEU A 498 -7.16 -27.12 -9.11
CA LEU A 498 -7.86 -28.36 -8.74
C LEU A 498 -9.37 -28.17 -8.49
N HIS A 499 -9.89 -26.95 -8.62
CA HIS A 499 -11.30 -26.64 -8.39
C HIS A 499 -12.09 -26.58 -9.70
N HIS A 500 -13.34 -27.07 -9.67
CA HIS A 500 -14.32 -26.96 -10.75
C HIS A 500 -15.58 -26.27 -10.25
N ASP A 501 -16.04 -25.26 -11.01
CA ASP A 501 -17.32 -24.58 -10.79
C ASP A 501 -18.10 -24.54 -12.12
N PRO A 502 -19.06 -25.44 -12.33
CA PRO A 502 -19.82 -25.54 -13.57
C PRO A 502 -20.92 -24.48 -13.69
N ARG A 503 -21.11 -23.61 -12.67
CA ARG A 503 -22.17 -22.59 -12.72
C ARG A 503 -21.94 -21.68 -13.93
N PRO A 504 -23.00 -21.40 -14.72
CA PRO A 504 -22.85 -20.61 -15.94
C PRO A 504 -22.53 -19.15 -15.62
N MET A 505 -21.56 -18.60 -16.32
CA MET A 505 -21.21 -17.18 -16.36
C MET A 505 -21.35 -16.67 -17.78
N ARG A 506 -21.91 -15.47 -17.93
CA ARG A 506 -22.01 -14.80 -19.23
C ARG A 506 -20.85 -13.83 -19.39
N THR A 507 -20.12 -13.99 -20.50
CA THR A 507 -19.02 -13.10 -20.88
C THR A 507 -19.53 -11.91 -21.68
N LEU A 508 -18.74 -10.83 -21.74
CA LEU A 508 -19.10 -9.61 -22.47
C LEU A 508 -19.12 -9.81 -23.98
N ASP A 509 -18.38 -10.79 -24.51
CA ASP A 509 -18.46 -11.18 -25.93
C ASP A 509 -19.73 -12.01 -26.26
N GLY A 510 -20.55 -12.32 -25.26
CA GLY A 510 -21.86 -12.94 -25.40
C GLY A 510 -21.88 -14.45 -25.19
N ALA A 511 -20.74 -15.10 -24.94
CA ALA A 511 -20.69 -16.52 -24.65
C ALA A 511 -21.16 -16.86 -23.22
N THR A 512 -21.83 -18.00 -23.07
CA THR A 512 -22.10 -18.62 -21.76
C THR A 512 -21.08 -19.73 -21.54
N VAL A 513 -20.30 -19.61 -20.46
CA VAL A 513 -19.20 -20.53 -20.15
C VAL A 513 -19.27 -20.99 -18.69
N PRO A 514 -18.65 -22.12 -18.32
CA PRO A 514 -18.46 -22.47 -16.92
C PRO A 514 -17.66 -21.40 -16.19
N ARG A 515 -17.99 -21.11 -14.93
CA ARG A 515 -17.24 -20.14 -14.12
C ARG A 515 -15.79 -20.56 -13.90
N LYS A 516 -15.53 -21.84 -13.63
CA LYS A 516 -14.18 -22.39 -13.44
C LYS A 516 -14.08 -23.83 -13.94
N VAL A 517 -13.15 -24.09 -14.86
CA VAL A 517 -12.89 -25.44 -15.41
C VAL A 517 -11.74 -26.11 -14.64
N LEU A 518 -11.89 -27.40 -14.30
CA LEU A 518 -10.83 -28.20 -13.67
C LEU A 518 -9.56 -28.19 -14.53
N GLY A 519 -8.39 -28.02 -13.92
CA GLY A 519 -7.10 -27.99 -14.63
C GLY A 519 -6.76 -26.66 -15.30
N ALA A 520 -7.72 -25.77 -15.55
CA ALA A 520 -7.44 -24.40 -15.97
C ALA A 520 -7.06 -23.53 -14.75
N VAL A 521 -5.97 -22.78 -14.84
CA VAL A 521 -5.64 -21.72 -13.87
C VAL A 521 -6.68 -20.61 -14.00
N PRO A 522 -7.29 -20.10 -12.90
CA PRO A 522 -8.19 -18.97 -13.00
C PRO A 522 -7.43 -17.69 -13.37
N HIS A 523 -8.10 -16.75 -14.03
CA HIS A 523 -7.56 -15.43 -14.30
C HIS A 523 -7.28 -14.67 -13.00
N ASP A 524 -8.23 -14.70 -12.06
CA ASP A 524 -8.16 -14.00 -10.78
C ASP A 524 -8.85 -14.82 -9.68
N VAL A 525 -8.55 -14.51 -8.41
CA VAL A 525 -9.16 -15.22 -7.27
C VAL A 525 -10.54 -14.70 -6.92
N GLY A 526 -11.18 -13.93 -7.80
CA GLY A 526 -12.51 -13.39 -7.62
C GLY A 526 -12.52 -11.91 -7.28
N LEU A 527 -13.71 -11.44 -6.89
CA LEU A 527 -13.97 -10.04 -6.54
C LEU A 527 -14.86 -9.87 -5.31
N ARG A 528 -16.06 -10.46 -5.37
CA ARG A 528 -17.09 -10.30 -4.33
C ARG A 528 -16.95 -11.29 -3.19
N ASP A 529 -16.42 -12.48 -3.47
CA ASP A 529 -16.07 -13.52 -2.51
C ASP A 529 -14.71 -14.14 -2.90
N PRO A 530 -13.59 -13.44 -2.65
CA PRO A 530 -12.27 -13.94 -3.03
C PRO A 530 -12.02 -15.36 -2.51
N TRP A 531 -11.31 -16.17 -3.30
CA TRP A 531 -11.04 -17.60 -3.10
C TRP A 531 -12.27 -18.55 -3.21
N PHE A 532 -13.50 -18.05 -3.19
CA PHE A 532 -14.72 -18.88 -3.30
C PHE A 532 -15.45 -18.69 -4.63
N GLN A 533 -15.47 -17.48 -5.15
CA GLN A 533 -16.06 -17.15 -6.46
C GLN A 533 -14.95 -16.67 -7.39
N LEU A 534 -14.20 -17.63 -7.94
CA LEU A 534 -13.09 -17.39 -8.86
C LEU A 534 -13.55 -16.81 -10.21
N ASN A 535 -12.61 -16.26 -10.98
CA ASN A 535 -12.85 -15.66 -12.29
C ASN A 535 -13.95 -14.59 -12.23
N ALA A 536 -13.66 -13.48 -11.55
CA ALA A 536 -14.46 -12.27 -11.69
C ALA A 536 -14.27 -11.65 -13.08
N TYR A 537 -13.15 -11.93 -13.75
CA TYR A 537 -12.96 -11.58 -15.15
C TYR A 537 -14.03 -12.17 -16.05
N MET A 538 -14.68 -11.33 -16.84
CA MET A 538 -15.83 -11.73 -17.67
C MET A 538 -15.77 -11.19 -19.10
N ILE A 539 -14.66 -10.60 -19.56
CA ILE A 539 -14.59 -10.10 -20.95
C ILE A 539 -14.57 -11.28 -21.93
N HIS A 540 -13.74 -12.29 -21.65
CA HIS A 540 -13.59 -13.54 -22.40
C HIS A 540 -13.58 -14.74 -21.45
N ASP A 541 -13.63 -15.95 -22.02
CA ASP A 541 -13.42 -17.19 -21.27
C ASP A 541 -11.93 -17.41 -20.93
N PRO A 542 -11.51 -17.26 -19.66
CA PRO A 542 -10.12 -17.43 -19.27
C PRO A 542 -9.68 -18.90 -19.34
N ALA A 543 -10.58 -19.88 -19.29
CA ALA A 543 -10.21 -21.29 -19.38
C ALA A 543 -9.61 -21.66 -20.76
N ARG A 544 -9.88 -20.83 -21.77
CA ARG A 544 -9.32 -20.99 -23.12
C ARG A 544 -8.00 -20.27 -23.32
N TRP A 545 -7.48 -19.56 -22.33
CA TRP A 545 -6.21 -18.84 -22.45
C TRP A 545 -5.04 -19.81 -22.48
N LYS A 546 -3.99 -19.44 -23.21
CA LYS A 546 -2.85 -20.33 -23.50
C LYS A 546 -1.63 -20.05 -22.64
N ASP A 547 -1.67 -18.97 -21.87
CA ASP A 547 -0.54 -18.45 -21.09
C ASP A 547 -0.69 -18.69 -19.58
N LEU A 548 -1.91 -18.71 -19.03
CA LEU A 548 -2.14 -18.87 -17.58
C LEU A 548 -1.53 -20.15 -17.01
N ASN A 549 -1.79 -21.32 -17.61
CA ASN A 549 -1.25 -22.60 -17.14
C ASN A 549 0.28 -22.66 -17.24
N PRO A 550 0.92 -22.33 -18.38
CA PRO A 550 2.38 -22.26 -18.44
C PRO A 550 2.99 -21.24 -17.46
N LYS A 551 2.37 -20.07 -17.28
CA LYS A 551 2.81 -19.06 -16.29
C LYS A 551 2.78 -19.62 -14.86
N PHE A 552 1.72 -20.34 -14.49
CA PHE A 552 1.61 -21.01 -13.19
C PHE A 552 2.74 -22.01 -12.96
N VAL A 553 3.02 -22.86 -13.94
CA VAL A 553 4.09 -23.87 -13.84
C VAL A 553 5.46 -23.19 -13.73
N LEU A 554 5.71 -22.16 -14.54
CA LEU A 554 6.96 -21.39 -14.49
C LEU A 554 7.15 -20.68 -13.14
N GLN A 555 6.09 -20.07 -12.59
CA GLN A 555 6.14 -19.43 -11.28
C GLN A 555 6.35 -20.43 -10.15
N ALA A 556 5.58 -21.52 -10.13
CA ALA A 556 5.76 -22.59 -9.14
C ALA A 556 7.19 -23.15 -9.16
N TYR A 557 7.75 -23.40 -10.35
CA TYR A 557 9.14 -23.85 -10.48
C TYR A 557 10.14 -22.78 -10.01
N ARG A 558 9.98 -21.52 -10.45
CA ARG A 558 10.83 -20.40 -10.02
C ARG A 558 10.84 -20.28 -8.51
N ASP A 559 9.69 -20.38 -7.86
CA ASP A 559 9.56 -20.20 -6.42
C ASP A 559 10.20 -21.36 -5.66
N VAL A 560 10.04 -22.60 -6.11
CA VAL A 560 10.77 -23.76 -5.59
C VAL A 560 12.28 -23.58 -5.77
N ALA A 561 12.73 -23.16 -6.95
CA ALA A 561 14.15 -22.96 -7.23
C ALA A 561 14.78 -21.83 -6.40
N ALA A 562 14.02 -20.76 -6.16
CA ALA A 562 14.48 -19.60 -5.38
C ALA A 562 14.49 -19.86 -3.87
N THR A 563 13.55 -20.67 -3.36
CA THR A 563 13.38 -20.89 -1.91
C THR A 563 13.95 -22.21 -1.42
N GLY A 564 14.07 -23.22 -2.30
CA GLY A 564 14.39 -24.59 -1.92
C GLY A 564 13.29 -25.30 -1.12
N ASP A 565 12.08 -24.74 -1.07
CA ASP A 565 10.97 -25.28 -0.26
C ASP A 565 10.37 -26.56 -0.91
N ALA A 566 10.84 -27.72 -0.44
CA ALA A 566 10.36 -29.02 -0.89
C ALA A 566 8.91 -29.30 -0.46
N ALA A 567 8.44 -28.75 0.65
CA ALA A 567 7.07 -28.93 1.12
C ALA A 567 6.10 -28.15 0.22
N PHE A 568 6.47 -26.94 -0.17
CA PHE A 568 5.76 -26.18 -1.20
C PHE A 568 5.74 -26.94 -2.54
N ALA A 569 6.88 -27.44 -3.01
CA ALA A 569 6.96 -28.21 -4.24
C ALA A 569 5.99 -29.40 -4.25
N ALA A 570 5.97 -30.19 -3.16
CA ALA A 570 5.05 -31.31 -3.00
C ALA A 570 3.58 -30.86 -2.97
N ALA A 571 3.29 -29.73 -2.31
CA ALA A 571 1.93 -29.21 -2.18
C ALA A 571 1.34 -28.72 -3.52
N VAL A 572 2.16 -28.14 -4.41
CA VAL A 572 1.69 -27.61 -5.70
C VAL A 572 1.79 -28.60 -6.85
N TRP A 573 2.55 -29.69 -6.70
CA TRP A 573 2.80 -30.68 -7.76
C TRP A 573 1.53 -31.25 -8.42
N PRO A 574 0.47 -31.65 -7.67
CA PRO A 574 -0.78 -32.12 -8.27
C PRO A 574 -1.41 -31.09 -9.23
N ALA A 575 -1.38 -29.81 -8.86
CA ALA A 575 -1.90 -28.73 -9.68
C ALA A 575 -1.02 -28.46 -10.89
N VAL A 576 0.31 -28.52 -10.74
CA VAL A 576 1.28 -28.38 -11.84
C VAL A 576 1.04 -29.46 -12.91
N TYR A 577 0.93 -30.72 -12.48
CA TYR A 577 0.64 -31.83 -13.38
C TYR A 577 -0.69 -31.61 -14.11
N LEU A 578 -1.76 -31.31 -13.37
CA LEU A 578 -3.09 -31.13 -13.95
C LEU A 578 -3.15 -29.92 -14.90
N ALA A 579 -2.43 -28.84 -14.59
CA ALA A 579 -2.34 -27.66 -15.45
C ALA A 579 -1.67 -28.00 -16.80
N MET A 580 -0.59 -28.78 -16.81
CA MET A 580 0.06 -29.19 -18.06
C MET A 580 -0.77 -30.22 -18.82
N ALA A 581 -1.38 -31.18 -18.12
CA ALA A 581 -2.30 -32.14 -18.72
C ALA A 581 -3.50 -31.44 -19.39
N TYR A 582 -4.03 -30.37 -18.77
CA TYR A 582 -5.07 -29.54 -19.36
C TYR A 582 -4.57 -28.84 -20.64
N MET A 583 -3.32 -28.38 -20.68
CA MET A 583 -2.79 -27.70 -21.87
C MET A 583 -2.62 -28.61 -23.08
N HIS A 584 -2.44 -29.93 -22.87
CA HIS A 584 -2.29 -30.89 -23.97
C HIS A 584 -3.49 -30.91 -24.94
N GLN A 585 -4.69 -30.57 -24.46
CA GLN A 585 -5.88 -30.48 -25.34
C GLN A 585 -5.79 -29.39 -26.42
N PHE A 586 -4.86 -28.45 -26.27
CA PHE A 586 -4.65 -27.35 -27.21
C PHE A 586 -3.55 -27.62 -28.24
N ASP A 587 -2.79 -28.71 -28.07
CA ASP A 587 -1.87 -29.28 -29.06
C ASP A 587 -2.68 -30.24 -29.95
N ARG A 588 -3.13 -29.75 -31.10
CA ARG A 588 -4.06 -30.43 -32.00
C ARG A 588 -3.34 -31.21 -33.10
N ASP A 589 -2.13 -30.79 -33.45
CA ASP A 589 -1.33 -31.46 -34.48
C ASP A 589 -0.22 -32.35 -33.90
N GLY A 590 -0.04 -32.35 -32.58
CA GLY A 590 0.88 -33.21 -31.85
C GLY A 590 2.34 -32.75 -31.95
N ASP A 591 2.58 -31.50 -32.31
CA ASP A 591 3.94 -30.94 -32.45
C ASP A 591 4.55 -30.50 -31.10
N GLY A 592 3.78 -30.56 -30.01
CA GLY A 592 4.18 -30.15 -28.67
C GLY A 592 3.98 -28.66 -28.37
N MET A 593 3.39 -27.90 -29.29
CA MET A 593 3.02 -26.49 -29.12
C MET A 593 1.52 -26.36 -28.89
N VAL A 594 1.09 -25.17 -28.45
CA VAL A 594 -0.33 -24.90 -28.12
C VAL A 594 -0.93 -23.90 -29.09
N GLU A 595 -2.09 -24.24 -29.64
CA GLU A 595 -2.54 -23.53 -30.83
C GLU A 595 -3.35 -22.32 -30.42
N LYS A 596 -3.04 -21.18 -31.05
CA LYS A 596 -3.91 -20.01 -30.95
C LYS A 596 -5.16 -20.29 -31.77
N THR A 597 -6.29 -20.55 -31.10
CA THR A 597 -7.56 -20.73 -31.81
C THR A 597 -7.90 -19.45 -32.60
N ALA A 598 -8.05 -19.59 -33.92
CA ALA A 598 -8.59 -18.53 -34.77
C ALA A 598 -10.02 -18.18 -34.32
N ALA A 599 -10.40 -16.91 -34.43
CA ALA A 599 -11.78 -16.47 -34.18
C ALA A 599 -12.77 -17.32 -35.00
N PRO A 600 -13.97 -17.64 -34.47
CA PRO A 600 -14.92 -18.49 -35.19
C PRO A 600 -15.34 -17.81 -36.50
N THR A 601 -14.94 -18.39 -37.63
CA THR A 601 -15.50 -18.04 -38.94
C THR A 601 -16.95 -18.49 -38.96
N ARG A 602 -17.87 -17.53 -38.87
CA ARG A 602 -19.31 -17.76 -39.05
C ARG A 602 -19.55 -18.41 -40.42
N PRO A 603 -20.43 -19.42 -40.54
CA PRO A 603 -20.80 -19.97 -41.85
C PRO A 603 -21.46 -18.86 -42.67
N THR A 604 -20.97 -18.66 -43.89
CA THR A 604 -21.49 -17.69 -44.84
C THR A 604 -22.90 -18.08 -45.28
N THR A 605 -23.90 -17.29 -44.88
CA THR A 605 -25.15 -17.14 -45.63
C THR A 605 -25.46 -15.66 -45.83
N SER A 606 -25.36 -15.26 -47.10
CA SER A 606 -25.83 -14.06 -47.82
C SER A 606 -26.45 -12.86 -47.07
N GLY A 607 -25.87 -11.66 -47.28
CA GLY A 607 -26.54 -10.35 -47.20
C GLY A 607 -25.78 -9.27 -46.41
N PRO A 608 -25.50 -8.06 -46.96
CA PRO A 608 -24.60 -7.09 -46.33
C PRO A 608 -25.34 -6.08 -45.41
N SER A 609 -24.70 -5.72 -44.29
CA SER A 609 -24.94 -4.47 -43.54
C SER A 609 -23.81 -4.20 -42.53
N PRO A 610 -23.62 -2.95 -42.09
CA PRO A 610 -22.35 -2.25 -42.27
C PRO A 610 -21.44 -2.18 -41.03
N ALA A 611 -20.14 -2.04 -41.33
CA ALA A 611 -19.06 -1.41 -40.56
C ALA A 611 -19.03 -1.59 -39.03
N SER A 612 -18.30 -2.62 -38.58
CA SER A 612 -17.68 -2.66 -37.25
C SER A 612 -16.41 -1.79 -37.21
N ALA A 613 -16.30 -0.97 -36.17
CA ALA A 613 -15.12 -0.16 -35.85
C ALA A 613 -13.91 -1.06 -35.50
N PRO A 614 -12.66 -0.63 -35.78
CA PRO A 614 -11.50 -1.52 -35.73
C PRO A 614 -10.93 -1.68 -34.31
N THR A 615 -10.62 -2.92 -33.97
CA THR A 615 -9.70 -3.32 -32.90
C THR A 615 -8.27 -2.91 -33.29
N PRO A 616 -7.46 -2.29 -32.41
CA PRO A 616 -6.08 -1.94 -32.75
C PRO A 616 -5.20 -3.19 -32.66
N ALA A 617 -4.90 -3.79 -33.81
CA ALA A 617 -3.80 -4.74 -33.93
C ALA A 617 -2.49 -3.99 -34.13
N ALA A 618 -1.54 -4.23 -33.23
CA ALA A 618 -0.14 -3.87 -33.40
C ALA A 618 0.47 -4.72 -34.52
N SER A 619 0.61 -4.13 -35.72
CA SER A 619 1.75 -4.36 -36.63
C SER A 619 1.55 -3.51 -37.89
N GLY A 620 2.43 -2.54 -38.05
CA GLY A 620 2.51 -1.70 -39.25
C GLY A 620 3.93 -1.17 -39.37
N SER A 621 4.75 -1.91 -40.12
CA SER A 621 6.03 -1.43 -40.61
C SER A 621 5.82 -0.16 -41.46
N ARG A 622 6.52 0.92 -41.12
CA ARG A 622 6.70 2.10 -41.98
C ARG A 622 8.15 2.58 -41.89
N PRO A 623 8.66 3.22 -42.96
CA PRO A 623 10.10 3.32 -43.23
C PRO A 623 10.82 4.28 -42.30
N SER A 624 12.10 4.00 -42.09
CA SER A 624 13.04 4.76 -41.27
C SER A 624 13.05 6.26 -41.60
N ARG A 625 12.52 7.06 -40.68
CA ARG A 625 12.96 8.45 -40.49
C ARG A 625 13.52 8.55 -39.07
N ARG A 626 14.82 8.86 -38.97
CA ARG A 626 15.49 9.11 -37.69
C ARG A 626 14.77 10.22 -36.92
N PRO A 627 14.41 10.04 -35.64
CA PRO A 627 13.97 11.14 -34.80
C PRO A 627 15.17 12.03 -34.40
N PRO A 628 14.98 13.32 -34.13
CA PRO A 628 16.04 14.15 -33.56
C PRO A 628 16.30 13.70 -32.11
N PRO A 629 17.52 13.90 -31.58
CA PRO A 629 17.85 13.46 -30.23
C PRO A 629 17.04 14.26 -29.20
N TRP A 630 16.48 13.53 -28.23
CA TRP A 630 15.82 14.06 -27.05
C TRP A 630 16.84 14.84 -26.21
N ARG A 631 16.71 16.17 -26.16
CA ARG A 631 17.39 16.99 -25.16
C ARG A 631 16.59 16.93 -23.87
N ALA A 632 17.18 16.32 -22.85
CA ALA A 632 16.79 16.52 -21.46
C ALA A 632 16.90 18.03 -21.14
N SER A 633 15.81 18.66 -20.69
CA SER A 633 15.86 20.00 -20.15
C SER A 633 16.42 19.93 -18.72
N SER A 634 17.75 19.98 -18.60
CA SER A 634 18.42 20.34 -17.35
C SER A 634 18.21 21.84 -17.12
N ALA A 635 17.33 22.20 -16.19
CA ALA A 635 17.24 23.56 -15.69
C ALA A 635 18.37 23.79 -14.68
N THR A 636 19.59 24.00 -15.19
CA THR A 636 20.71 24.54 -14.41
C THR A 636 20.80 26.02 -14.73
N ALA A 637 20.32 26.87 -13.83
CA ALA A 637 20.53 28.31 -13.91
C ALA A 637 21.87 28.64 -13.24
N ALA A 638 22.87 28.98 -14.05
CA ALA A 638 24.03 29.77 -13.64
C ALA A 638 24.46 30.66 -14.82
N PRO A 639 24.99 31.87 -14.55
CA PRO A 639 24.81 33.03 -15.42
C PRO A 639 25.83 33.06 -16.57
N ARG A 640 25.43 33.64 -17.71
CA ARG A 640 26.37 34.10 -18.74
C ARG A 640 26.39 35.61 -18.77
N GLY A 641 27.53 36.16 -18.35
CA GLY A 641 28.03 37.45 -18.82
C GLY A 641 29.16 37.22 -19.82
N THR A 642 29.11 37.95 -20.93
CA THR A 642 30.22 38.32 -21.83
C THR A 642 29.79 39.66 -22.44
N SER A 643 30.57 40.71 -22.65
CA SER A 643 31.94 41.10 -22.32
C SER A 643 32.14 42.46 -23.01
N SER A 644 32.80 43.45 -22.41
CA SER A 644 33.74 44.34 -23.12
C SER A 644 34.44 45.34 -22.18
N SER A 645 35.77 45.47 -22.40
CA SER A 645 36.73 46.49 -21.93
C SER A 645 36.90 46.66 -20.41
N GLY A 646 38.09 46.73 -19.81
CA GLY A 646 39.48 46.81 -20.24
C GLY A 646 40.32 47.17 -18.99
N THR A 647 41.65 47.09 -19.13
CA THR A 647 42.72 47.56 -18.21
C THR A 647 43.04 46.79 -16.91
N ASP A 648 44.18 46.08 -16.98
CA ASP A 648 45.31 45.97 -16.05
C ASP A 648 45.14 46.26 -14.54
N VAL A 649 45.70 45.36 -13.71
CA VAL A 649 46.91 45.57 -12.87
C VAL A 649 47.22 44.32 -12.01
N ARG A 650 48.52 44.15 -11.73
CA ARG A 650 49.31 43.02 -11.19
C ARG A 650 49.08 42.65 -9.70
N GLY A 651 49.52 41.43 -9.33
CA GLY A 651 50.00 41.04 -7.98
C GLY A 651 49.55 39.64 -7.56
N ALA A 652 50.27 38.54 -7.79
CA ALA A 652 51.49 38.02 -7.13
C ALA A 652 51.31 37.53 -5.67
N CYS A 653 51.51 36.21 -5.46
CA CYS A 653 52.01 35.49 -4.26
C CYS A 653 51.21 35.64 -2.94
N THR A 654 51.09 34.68 -2.02
CA THR A 654 51.93 33.55 -1.58
C THR A 654 51.13 32.76 -0.54
N THR A 655 51.27 31.43 -0.49
CA THR A 655 51.04 30.62 0.72
C THR A 655 52.20 30.81 1.72
N PRO A 656 51.98 30.53 3.01
CA PRO A 656 52.80 29.48 3.60
C PRO A 656 52.05 28.55 4.60
N SER A 657 52.78 27.49 4.91
CA SER A 657 52.45 26.20 5.52
C SER A 657 52.73 26.10 7.04
N SER A 658 52.34 24.93 7.59
CA SER A 658 52.80 24.26 8.84
C SER A 658 52.33 24.86 10.16
N GLY A 659 52.07 24.13 11.26
CA GLY A 659 52.04 22.70 11.63
C GLY A 659 51.20 22.62 12.92
N THR A 660 50.68 21.49 13.42
CA THR A 660 51.38 20.41 14.13
C THR A 660 50.30 19.40 14.57
N ALA A 661 50.57 18.08 14.45
CA ALA A 661 49.80 17.02 15.11
C ALA A 661 50.50 16.59 16.42
N PRO A 662 49.87 15.75 17.27
CA PRO A 662 50.33 14.35 17.25
C PRO A 662 49.29 13.25 17.63
N THR A 663 49.50 12.06 17.02
CA THR A 663 49.43 10.66 17.54
C THR A 663 48.07 10.08 18.02
N SER A 664 47.66 8.81 17.77
CA SER A 664 48.39 7.54 17.58
C SER A 664 47.50 6.41 16.98
N THR A 665 48.13 5.51 16.20
CA THR A 665 47.95 4.04 15.98
C THR A 665 46.54 3.39 16.00
N THR A 666 46.16 2.45 15.11
CA THR A 666 46.80 1.13 14.90
C THR A 666 46.31 0.40 13.62
N THR A 667 47.24 -0.29 12.97
CA THR A 667 47.18 -1.54 12.15
C THR A 667 46.19 -1.74 10.99
N THR A 668 46.78 -1.95 9.80
CA THR A 668 46.18 -2.51 8.59
C THR A 668 46.64 -3.97 8.42
N ALA A 669 45.73 -4.88 8.08
CA ALA A 669 46.06 -6.17 7.49
C ALA A 669 45.10 -6.42 6.31
N ALA A 670 45.69 -6.62 5.12
CA ALA A 670 45.01 -6.91 3.89
C ALA A 670 44.68 -8.40 3.78
N ALA A 671 43.48 -8.74 3.31
CA ALA A 671 43.18 -10.07 2.78
C ALA A 671 42.25 -9.95 1.57
N ARG A 672 42.60 -10.69 0.53
CA ARG A 672 42.02 -10.71 -0.80
C ARG A 672 40.63 -11.37 -0.83
N THR A 673 39.88 -10.92 -1.82
CA THR A 673 38.57 -11.34 -2.32
C THR A 673 38.39 -12.85 -2.59
N ALA A 674 37.30 -13.42 -2.09
CA ALA A 674 36.59 -14.58 -2.64
C ALA A 674 35.08 -14.41 -2.38
N GLY A 675 34.24 -14.62 -3.41
CA GLY A 675 32.79 -14.39 -3.38
C GLY A 675 32.00 -15.42 -2.56
N PRO A 676 30.70 -15.18 -2.28
CA PRO A 676 29.92 -16.08 -1.45
C PRO A 676 29.41 -17.29 -2.25
N SER A 677 29.87 -18.47 -1.86
CA SER A 677 29.30 -19.78 -2.18
C SER A 677 28.27 -20.18 -1.11
N TRP A 678 27.09 -20.60 -1.54
CA TRP A 678 26.03 -21.16 -0.69
C TRP A 678 26.43 -22.54 -0.13
N PRO A 679 26.12 -22.87 1.14
CA PRO A 679 26.46 -24.17 1.71
C PRO A 679 25.43 -25.24 1.29
N THR A 680 25.90 -26.27 0.61
CA THR A 680 25.19 -27.54 0.41
C THR A 680 25.49 -28.47 1.59
N SER A 681 24.46 -28.96 2.28
CA SER A 681 24.58 -30.07 3.23
C SER A 681 24.10 -31.36 2.56
N SER A 682 24.93 -32.40 2.60
CA SER A 682 24.56 -33.78 2.26
C SER A 682 24.50 -34.63 3.54
N PRO A 683 23.64 -35.65 3.60
CA PRO A 683 23.31 -36.34 4.85
C PRO A 683 24.34 -37.44 5.19
N GLY A 684 24.80 -37.44 6.44
CA GLY A 684 25.61 -38.51 7.01
C GLY A 684 24.72 -39.63 7.57
N SER A 685 24.90 -40.84 7.05
CA SER A 685 24.38 -42.10 7.57
C SER A 685 25.01 -42.43 8.94
N GLY A 686 24.17 -42.75 9.93
CA GLY A 686 24.62 -43.20 11.26
C GLY A 686 23.69 -44.26 11.83
N THR A 687 23.98 -45.53 11.54
CA THR A 687 23.45 -46.71 12.23
C THR A 687 24.07 -46.81 13.62
N ARG A 688 23.25 -46.99 14.67
CA ARG A 688 23.69 -47.60 15.92
C ARG A 688 22.58 -48.44 16.54
N ALA A 689 22.80 -49.75 16.52
CA ALA A 689 22.04 -50.75 17.24
C ALA A 689 22.33 -50.68 18.75
N ARG A 690 21.33 -51.06 19.53
CA ARG A 690 21.34 -51.23 20.99
C ARG A 690 22.09 -52.50 21.40
N ALA A 691 22.61 -52.45 22.62
CA ALA A 691 23.20 -53.55 23.36
C ALA A 691 22.22 -54.72 23.60
N GLY A 692 22.80 -55.92 23.61
CA GLY A 692 22.20 -57.23 23.83
C GLY A 692 23.16 -58.29 23.31
#